data_AF-G3WMC6-F1
#
_entry.id   AF-G3WMC6-F1
#
_cell.length_a   1.000
_cell.length_b   1.000
_cell.length_c   1.000
_cell.angle_alpha   90.00
_cell.angle_beta   90.00
_cell.angle_gamma   90.00
#
_symmetry.space_group_name_H-M   'P 1'
#
loop_
_entity.id
_entity.type
_entity.pdbx_description
1 polymer ?
#
loop_
_entity_poly.entity_id
_entity_poly.type
_entity_poly.pdbx_seq_one_letter_code
_entity_poly.pdbx_strand_id
1 'polypeptide(L)'
;MSQGSSSGSDSSGASSRPASTCSRLFEMTSNTALCAFSPGAAPEGETFQDHLLDVPVTREQLNHYRKAAENARSELAASLVKFECVQSELLDLRSKMFSKEVSCQELKAEMESYKENNARQSSLLMSLRDRVQEIEKESTALATSKMRTEKMANAATQENQELKKKITDLETKLKKCLKENEENKNQTAKNSKNLEEFLIQLSGCLEMDLKNEEEFQEHLISKVRELHKENTHKKEQIVTLEETINVHEMEAKASRQTIMRLVSEVNKEQKKTASCIEEKEMMNKDLTSAVEAKQSFEKEIKILQEKLAVGQRAWDASKKELSFLKKKSCETEKSLKNCMEEAKTSQSHFCSFMEQIAELLSRNSVMVKPSKEDILSRIQEMNKKEENKKQMVSQLEAQIAKLTQQLETETELHQKALQRAQNAENHFESLQRQLTRLEGELVSGDVLLDSLSLEKQKYLKFVDQLSEKMKLDQMAAELGFDMQLDAVLARAEQLVRLESNAVIENKTMAHSLQRKLKAQKERLESRELHMNLLRQKIIHLEEERQVRTALAVEKDEANLTIRKLQKMVERLQKDLRVSQQSNTELKAKLSDTNELKIKTLEQTKTIENLNKSRGKLEKMKEKVEKQLISVKSELDITEHEAKEDKERARNMLDVVTNEMKTLKSTLEETTKREKQVYMHLLVM
;
A
#
# COMPACT_ATOMS: atom_id res chain seq x y z
N MET A 1 32.38 -28.64 -18.18
CA MET A 1 33.86 -28.55 -18.19
C MET A 1 34.32 -28.31 -16.76
N SER A 2 35.39 -29.00 -16.34
CA SER A 2 36.04 -29.02 -15.01
C SER A 2 35.19 -29.65 -13.90
N GLN A 3 35.30 -30.95 -13.55
CA GLN A 3 36.42 -31.74 -12.99
C GLN A 3 37.04 -31.19 -11.71
N GLY A 4 37.02 -32.02 -10.67
CA GLY A 4 37.63 -31.80 -9.35
C GLY A 4 37.36 -32.97 -8.42
N SER A 5 38.13 -34.05 -8.58
CA SER A 5 38.16 -35.27 -7.77
C SER A 5 39.12 -35.11 -6.59
N SER A 6 38.80 -35.68 -5.42
CA SER A 6 39.77 -36.14 -4.38
C SER A 6 38.97 -36.70 -3.19
N SER A 7 38.87 -38.01 -2.99
CA SER A 7 39.86 -38.94 -2.38
C SER A 7 39.96 -38.84 -0.86
N GLY A 8 39.44 -39.89 -0.19
CA GLY A 8 40.15 -40.68 0.81
C GLY A 8 40.59 -40.03 2.13
N SER A 9 40.09 -40.56 3.24
CA SER A 9 40.95 -40.95 4.38
C SER A 9 40.17 -41.85 5.33
N ASP A 10 40.44 -43.15 5.24
CA ASP A 10 40.38 -44.04 6.38
C ASP A 10 41.35 -43.53 7.46
N SER A 11 40.90 -43.47 8.71
CA SER A 11 41.81 -43.52 9.86
C SER A 11 41.21 -44.37 10.97
N SER A 12 41.82 -45.55 11.03
CA SER A 12 41.98 -46.47 12.14
C SER A 12 42.33 -45.83 13.49
N GLY A 13 41.97 -46.52 14.57
CA GLY A 13 42.42 -46.24 15.94
C GLY A 13 41.36 -46.65 16.95
N ALA A 14 41.18 -47.94 17.26
CA ALA A 14 41.99 -48.70 18.22
C ALA A 14 42.09 -48.04 19.61
N SER A 15 41.73 -48.84 20.60
CA SER A 15 42.23 -48.78 21.97
C SER A 15 41.81 -47.57 22.82
N SER A 16 40.99 -47.83 23.84
CA SER A 16 41.52 -47.93 25.21
C SER A 16 40.36 -47.81 26.20
N ARG A 17 40.05 -48.91 26.88
CA ARG A 17 39.71 -48.81 28.29
C ARG A 17 41.04 -48.60 29.01
N PRO A 18 41.31 -47.47 29.67
CA PRO A 18 42.31 -47.44 30.71
C PRO A 18 41.67 -48.00 31.97
N ALA A 19 42.21 -49.12 32.41
CA ALA A 19 42.31 -49.43 33.82
C ALA A 19 43.21 -48.38 34.51
N SER A 20 43.33 -48.52 35.84
CA SER A 20 44.36 -47.92 36.70
C SER A 20 44.02 -46.50 37.26
N THR A 21 44.19 -46.17 38.54
CA THR A 21 44.82 -46.85 39.69
C THR A 21 44.60 -45.99 40.95
N CYS A 22 44.49 -46.67 42.11
CA CYS A 22 44.80 -46.27 43.51
C CYS A 22 44.44 -44.85 44.00
N SER A 23 43.85 -44.72 45.18
CA SER A 23 44.52 -45.05 46.47
C SER A 23 43.44 -45.24 47.55
N ARG A 24 43.37 -46.41 48.22
CA ARG A 24 44.14 -46.88 49.40
C ARG A 24 43.68 -46.25 50.73
N LEU A 25 43.59 -47.13 51.75
CA LEU A 25 43.49 -46.94 53.21
C LEU A 25 42.04 -46.86 53.74
N PHE A 26 41.57 -47.64 54.72
CA PHE A 26 42.22 -48.50 55.72
C PHE A 26 41.30 -49.69 56.08
N GLU A 27 41.91 -50.83 56.37
CA GLU A 27 41.36 -52.00 57.07
C GLU A 27 40.94 -51.68 58.51
N MET A 28 39.95 -52.41 59.02
CA MET A 28 40.05 -53.27 60.23
C MET A 28 38.67 -53.88 60.50
N THR A 29 38.39 -55.10 60.04
CA THR A 29 38.71 -56.41 60.64
C THR A 29 37.69 -56.87 61.68
N SER A 30 37.31 -58.14 61.50
CA SER A 30 36.98 -59.15 62.52
C SER A 30 35.66 -58.93 63.27
N ASN A 31 34.75 -59.90 63.43
CA ASN A 31 34.90 -61.34 63.42
C ASN A 31 33.53 -62.00 63.70
N THR A 32 33.29 -63.12 63.03
CA THR A 32 33.02 -64.43 63.64
C THR A 32 31.74 -64.64 64.46
N ALA A 33 30.84 -65.40 63.83
CA ALA A 33 30.14 -66.60 64.29
C ALA A 33 29.45 -66.61 65.67
N LEU A 34 28.24 -67.17 65.72
CA LEU A 34 28.09 -68.56 66.16
C LEU A 34 26.63 -69.03 66.07
N CYS A 35 26.50 -70.19 65.44
CA CYS A 35 25.35 -71.07 65.53
C CYS A 35 24.99 -71.36 66.98
N ALA A 36 23.69 -71.56 67.15
CA ALA A 36 23.08 -72.20 68.30
C ALA A 36 23.82 -73.48 68.70
N PHE A 37 24.18 -73.58 69.98
CA PHE A 37 24.25 -74.83 70.69
C PHE A 37 23.83 -74.58 72.15
N SER A 38 22.68 -75.12 72.51
CA SER A 38 22.38 -75.56 73.87
C SER A 38 23.16 -76.86 74.13
N PRO A 39 23.81 -76.95 75.29
CA PRO A 39 23.74 -78.10 76.17
C PRO A 39 23.01 -77.67 77.45
N GLY A 40 22.21 -78.49 78.10
CA GLY A 40 22.44 -79.88 78.42
C GLY A 40 22.29 -80.00 79.93
N ALA A 41 21.38 -80.87 80.35
CA ALA A 41 21.01 -81.16 81.72
C ALA A 41 22.20 -81.66 82.57
N ALA A 42 22.08 -81.46 83.88
CA ALA A 42 22.76 -82.26 84.91
C ALA A 42 22.48 -83.77 84.68
N PRO A 43 23.36 -84.73 85.07
CA PRO A 43 23.63 -85.02 86.49
C PRO A 43 25.02 -85.61 86.81
N GLU A 44 25.27 -85.86 88.11
CA GLU A 44 26.26 -86.79 88.70
C GLU A 44 27.75 -86.49 88.40
N GLY A 45 28.66 -86.33 89.35
CA GLY A 45 28.80 -86.85 90.70
C GLY A 45 30.31 -87.13 90.84
N GLU A 46 30.95 -86.61 91.89
CA GLU A 46 32.13 -87.18 92.58
C GLU A 46 32.77 -86.12 93.50
N THR A 47 32.31 -86.20 94.76
CA THR A 47 33.08 -86.14 96.01
C THR A 47 34.58 -85.84 95.94
N PHE A 48 35.03 -84.91 96.79
CA PHE A 48 36.24 -84.88 97.66
C PHE A 48 36.47 -83.38 97.99
N GLN A 49 36.54 -82.87 99.21
CA GLN A 49 36.68 -83.45 100.54
C GLN A 49 36.40 -82.34 101.56
N ASP A 50 35.28 -82.44 102.29
CA ASP A 50 34.99 -81.61 103.46
C ASP A 50 35.90 -82.06 104.61
N HIS A 51 36.85 -81.22 105.00
CA HIS A 51 37.44 -81.30 106.33
C HIS A 51 36.51 -80.59 107.31
N LEU A 52 35.67 -81.41 107.94
CA LEU A 52 34.86 -81.11 109.11
C LEU A 52 35.72 -80.39 110.18
N LEU A 53 35.51 -79.08 110.35
CA LEU A 53 35.77 -78.41 111.62
C LEU A 53 34.42 -78.11 112.25
N ASP A 54 34.10 -79.01 113.17
CA ASP A 54 32.98 -79.02 114.09
C ASP A 54 32.98 -77.72 114.92
N VAL A 55 32.19 -76.75 114.46
CA VAL A 55 31.77 -75.61 115.26
C VAL A 55 30.26 -75.73 115.37
N PRO A 56 29.67 -75.68 116.58
CA PRO A 56 28.23 -75.70 116.74
C PRO A 56 27.70 -74.39 116.15
N VAL A 57 27.32 -74.44 114.87
CA VAL A 57 26.69 -73.34 114.18
C VAL A 57 25.37 -73.11 114.91
N THR A 58 25.29 -72.05 115.69
CA THR A 58 24.05 -71.68 116.36
C THR A 58 22.96 -71.52 115.31
N ARG A 59 21.71 -71.83 115.65
CA ARG A 59 20.54 -71.67 114.76
C ARG A 59 20.51 -70.28 114.08
N GLU A 60 21.10 -69.28 114.72
CA GLU A 60 21.29 -67.92 114.22
C GLU A 60 22.27 -67.82 113.05
N GLN A 61 23.43 -68.49 113.09
CA GLN A 61 24.40 -68.47 111.97
C GLN A 61 23.85 -69.20 110.73
N LEU A 62 23.16 -70.32 110.90
CA LEU A 62 22.55 -71.05 109.77
C LEU A 62 21.40 -70.26 109.13
N ASN A 63 20.63 -69.52 109.94
CA ASN A 63 19.65 -68.56 109.46
C ASN A 63 20.30 -67.36 108.77
N HIS A 64 21.46 -66.88 109.24
CA HIS A 64 22.21 -65.80 108.61
C HIS A 64 22.72 -66.19 107.22
N TYR A 65 23.33 -67.38 107.07
CA TYR A 65 23.77 -67.90 105.76
C TYR A 65 22.59 -68.18 104.83
N ARG A 66 21.47 -68.71 105.33
CA ARG A 66 20.25 -68.90 104.53
C ARG A 66 19.73 -67.57 104.00
N LYS A 67 19.62 -66.56 104.87
CA LYS A 67 19.16 -65.22 104.48
C LYS A 67 20.13 -64.53 103.51
N ALA A 68 21.44 -64.71 103.69
CA ALA A 68 22.45 -64.20 102.75
C ALA A 68 22.36 -64.89 101.37
N ALA A 69 22.13 -66.21 101.34
CA ALA A 69 21.95 -66.96 100.10
C ALA A 69 20.62 -66.64 99.40
N GLU A 70 19.53 -66.45 100.16
CA GLU A 70 18.24 -65.97 99.64
C GLU A 70 18.36 -64.55 99.08
N ASN A 71 19.01 -63.64 99.80
CA ASN A 71 19.30 -62.29 99.31
C ASN A 71 20.15 -62.33 98.03
N ALA A 72 21.22 -63.13 97.98
CA ALA A 72 22.06 -63.28 96.79
C ALA A 72 21.28 -63.88 95.60
N ARG A 73 20.36 -64.84 95.85
CA ARG A 73 19.47 -65.39 94.81
C ARG A 73 18.46 -64.35 94.33
N SER A 74 17.89 -63.55 95.22
CA SER A 74 17.00 -62.45 94.86
C SER A 74 17.73 -61.35 94.08
N GLU A 75 18.95 -61.01 94.46
CA GLU A 75 19.81 -60.05 93.74
C GLU A 75 20.22 -60.58 92.36
N LEU A 76 20.54 -61.88 92.24
CA LEU A 76 20.82 -62.54 90.96
C LEU A 76 19.58 -62.55 90.06
N ALA A 77 18.41 -62.92 90.58
CA ALA A 77 17.15 -62.89 89.83
C ALA A 77 16.78 -61.46 89.39
N ALA A 78 16.96 -60.47 90.26
CA ALA A 78 16.75 -59.06 89.91
C ALA A 78 17.75 -58.59 88.83
N SER A 79 18.99 -59.07 88.87
CA SER A 79 20.01 -58.77 87.85
C SER A 79 19.70 -59.45 86.51
N LEU A 80 19.18 -60.68 86.53
CA LEU A 80 18.75 -61.40 85.32
C LEU A 80 17.55 -60.72 84.65
N VAL A 81 16.53 -60.32 85.43
CA VAL A 81 15.38 -59.57 84.88
C VAL A 81 15.85 -58.23 84.29
N LYS A 82 16.77 -57.52 84.95
CA LYS A 82 17.38 -56.30 84.39
C LYS A 82 18.15 -56.57 83.10
N PHE A 83 18.91 -57.66 83.05
CA PHE A 83 19.65 -58.05 81.85
C PHE A 83 18.71 -58.39 80.69
N GLU A 84 17.64 -59.15 80.94
CA GLU A 84 16.62 -59.48 79.94
C GLU A 84 15.88 -58.23 79.44
N CYS A 85 15.54 -57.29 80.35
CA CYS A 85 14.95 -56.01 79.98
C CYS A 85 15.89 -55.22 79.04
N VAL A 86 17.16 -55.04 79.43
CA VAL A 86 18.17 -54.34 78.61
C VAL A 86 18.41 -55.05 77.28
N GLN A 87 18.39 -56.39 77.26
CA GLN A 87 18.52 -57.18 76.03
C GLN A 87 17.34 -56.99 75.09
N SER A 88 16.12 -56.95 75.63
CA SER A 88 14.90 -56.67 74.85
C SER A 88 14.89 -55.25 74.28
N GLU A 89 15.33 -54.26 75.06
CA GLU A 89 15.49 -52.87 74.62
C GLU A 89 16.54 -52.77 73.52
N LEU A 90 17.67 -53.49 73.63
CA LEU A 90 18.68 -53.54 72.58
C LEU A 90 18.16 -54.15 71.27
N LEU A 91 17.33 -55.19 71.35
CA LEU A 91 16.71 -55.79 70.17
C LEU A 91 15.68 -54.85 69.52
N ASP A 92 14.86 -54.17 70.32
CA ASP A 92 13.91 -53.17 69.83
C ASP A 92 14.63 -51.98 69.18
N LEU A 93 15.70 -51.46 69.79
CA LEU A 93 16.54 -50.41 69.22
C LEU A 93 17.22 -50.86 67.92
N ARG A 94 17.71 -52.10 67.84
CA ARG A 94 18.27 -52.65 66.60
C ARG A 94 17.20 -52.75 65.50
N SER A 95 16.01 -53.26 65.82
CA SER A 95 14.89 -53.33 64.87
C SER A 95 14.50 -51.95 64.35
N LYS A 96 14.39 -50.97 65.25
CA LYS A 96 14.13 -49.56 64.90
C LYS A 96 15.24 -49.00 64.01
N MET A 97 16.51 -49.24 64.34
CA MET A 97 17.64 -48.83 63.51
C MET A 97 17.59 -49.46 62.11
N PHE A 98 17.31 -50.75 61.99
CA PHE A 98 17.14 -51.42 60.69
C PHE A 98 15.97 -50.84 59.89
N SER A 99 14.82 -50.55 60.52
CA SER A 99 13.70 -49.91 59.85
C SER A 99 14.03 -48.50 59.32
N LYS A 100 14.85 -47.75 60.07
CA LYS A 100 15.33 -46.42 59.66
C LYS A 100 16.36 -46.52 58.53
N GLU A 101 17.23 -47.52 58.55
CA GLU A 101 18.17 -47.80 57.48
C GLU A 101 17.44 -48.13 56.17
N VAL A 102 16.43 -49.00 56.21
CA VAL A 102 15.59 -49.32 55.03
C VAL A 102 14.91 -48.06 54.49
N SER A 103 14.29 -47.26 55.36
CA SER A 103 13.66 -45.99 54.95
C SER A 103 14.67 -45.01 54.34
N CYS A 104 15.91 -44.96 54.84
CA CYS A 104 16.96 -44.13 54.25
C CYS A 104 17.38 -44.64 52.87
N GLN A 105 17.43 -45.96 52.65
CA GLN A 105 17.73 -46.55 51.35
C GLN A 105 16.61 -46.30 50.33
N GLU A 106 15.34 -46.39 50.75
CA GLU A 106 14.18 -46.04 49.92
C GLU A 106 14.21 -44.57 49.51
N LEU A 107 14.42 -43.65 50.45
CA LEU A 107 14.57 -42.22 50.15
C LEU A 107 15.75 -41.94 49.20
N LYS A 108 16.86 -42.67 49.34
CA LYS A 108 18.00 -42.56 48.44
C LYS A 108 17.66 -43.03 47.02
N ALA A 109 16.93 -44.13 46.88
CA ALA A 109 16.46 -44.62 45.57
C ALA A 109 15.48 -43.63 44.93
N GLU A 110 14.57 -43.05 45.72
CA GLU A 110 13.64 -42.02 45.25
C GLU A 110 14.40 -40.77 44.77
N MET A 111 15.39 -40.31 45.53
CA MET A 111 16.26 -39.19 45.16
C MET A 111 16.99 -39.44 43.83
N GLU A 112 17.54 -40.63 43.61
CA GLU A 112 18.20 -40.99 42.35
C GLU A 112 17.20 -41.06 41.18
N SER A 113 15.98 -41.56 41.41
CA SER A 113 14.91 -41.53 40.42
C SER A 113 14.53 -40.09 40.02
N TYR A 114 14.42 -39.17 40.98
CA TYR A 114 14.20 -37.75 40.70
C TYR A 114 15.35 -37.13 39.90
N LYS A 115 16.61 -37.44 40.24
CA LYS A 115 17.78 -36.95 39.47
C LYS A 115 17.75 -37.45 38.04
N GLU A 116 17.45 -38.73 37.82
CA GLU A 116 17.35 -39.30 36.48
C GLU A 116 16.21 -38.66 35.69
N ASN A 117 15.03 -38.49 36.31
CA ASN A 117 13.90 -37.84 35.66
C ASN A 117 14.22 -36.39 35.29
N ASN A 118 14.87 -35.65 36.18
CA ASN A 118 15.33 -34.28 35.92
C ASN A 118 16.35 -34.22 34.77
N ALA A 119 17.29 -35.18 34.69
CA ALA A 119 18.25 -35.27 33.59
C ALA A 119 17.56 -35.57 32.24
N ARG A 120 16.57 -36.48 32.23
CA ARG A 120 15.76 -36.76 31.03
C ARG A 120 14.96 -35.55 30.58
N GLN A 121 14.30 -34.85 31.51
CA GLN A 121 13.57 -33.62 31.22
C GLN A 121 14.51 -32.52 30.70
N SER A 122 15.70 -32.38 31.29
CA SER A 122 16.71 -31.41 30.84
C SER A 122 17.21 -31.71 29.43
N SER A 123 17.44 -32.99 29.10
CA SER A 123 17.83 -33.43 27.75
C SER A 123 16.73 -33.17 26.72
N LEU A 124 15.47 -33.46 27.07
CA LEU A 124 14.32 -33.16 26.23
C LEU A 124 14.18 -31.65 25.99
N LEU A 125 14.33 -30.84 27.03
CA LEU A 125 14.32 -29.37 26.91
C LEU A 125 15.43 -28.87 25.99
N MET A 126 16.63 -29.45 26.04
CA MET A 126 17.71 -29.10 25.13
C MET A 126 17.36 -29.44 23.67
N SER A 127 16.90 -30.66 23.41
CA SER A 127 16.50 -31.08 22.06
C SER A 127 15.36 -30.22 21.50
N LEU A 128 14.39 -29.84 22.33
CA LEU A 128 13.32 -28.93 21.92
C LEU A 128 13.83 -27.52 21.62
N ARG A 129 14.79 -27.00 22.39
CA ARG A 129 15.44 -25.71 22.11
C ARG A 129 16.23 -25.74 20.81
N ASP A 130 16.99 -26.80 20.56
CA ASP A 130 17.76 -26.95 19.32
C ASP A 130 16.83 -26.97 18.10
N ARG A 131 15.71 -27.70 18.19
CA ARG A 131 14.69 -27.73 17.13
C ARG A 131 14.04 -26.37 16.89
N VAL A 132 13.75 -25.61 17.95
CA VAL A 132 13.21 -24.24 17.83
C VAL A 132 14.23 -23.34 17.13
N GLN A 133 15.50 -23.42 17.51
CA GLN A 133 16.55 -22.63 16.88
C GLN A 133 16.74 -22.98 15.39
N GLU A 134 16.59 -24.26 15.03
CA GLU A 134 16.66 -24.70 13.64
C GLU A 134 15.47 -24.16 12.82
N ILE A 135 14.25 -24.25 13.34
CA ILE A 135 13.06 -23.68 12.71
C ILE A 135 13.17 -22.15 12.58
N GLU A 136 13.75 -21.47 13.58
CA GLU A 136 14.02 -20.03 13.51
C GLU A 136 15.02 -19.70 12.39
N LYS A 137 16.12 -20.47 12.27
CA LYS A 137 17.10 -20.32 11.18
C LYS A 137 16.43 -20.56 9.81
N GLU A 138 15.64 -21.61 9.67
CA GLU A 138 14.89 -21.90 8.43
C GLU A 138 13.89 -20.77 8.09
N SER A 139 13.19 -20.24 9.09
CA SER A 139 12.27 -19.11 8.92
C SER A 139 13.00 -17.84 8.44
N THR A 140 14.17 -17.52 9.01
CA THR A 140 14.97 -16.37 8.55
C THR A 140 15.52 -16.56 7.14
N ALA A 141 15.93 -17.80 6.77
CA ALA A 141 16.35 -18.14 5.42
C ALA A 141 15.19 -18.05 4.41
N LEU A 142 13.99 -18.49 4.80
CA LEU A 142 12.78 -18.39 3.99
C LEU A 142 12.36 -16.92 3.81
N ALA A 143 12.42 -16.10 4.86
CA ALA A 143 12.10 -14.68 4.79
C ALA A 143 13.07 -13.91 3.87
N THR A 144 14.37 -14.21 3.95
CA THR A 144 15.38 -13.62 3.06
C THR A 144 15.22 -14.08 1.61
N SER A 145 14.88 -15.36 1.38
CA SER A 145 14.54 -15.87 0.05
C SER A 145 13.29 -15.18 -0.52
N LYS A 146 12.22 -15.07 0.26
CA LYS A 146 10.98 -14.37 -0.11
C LYS A 146 11.22 -12.90 -0.44
N MET A 147 12.00 -12.18 0.37
CA MET A 147 12.36 -10.78 0.08
C MET A 147 13.12 -10.67 -1.26
N ARG A 148 13.97 -11.64 -1.59
CA ARG A 148 14.73 -11.64 -2.84
C ARG A 148 13.80 -11.85 -4.06
N THR A 149 12.87 -12.81 -3.97
CA THR A 149 11.91 -13.07 -5.06
C THR A 149 10.91 -11.92 -5.23
N GLU A 150 10.48 -11.30 -4.14
CA GLU A 150 9.63 -10.10 -4.16
C GLU A 150 10.35 -8.91 -4.82
N LYS A 151 11.63 -8.69 -4.50
CA LYS A 151 12.45 -7.66 -5.19
C LYS A 151 12.55 -7.92 -6.69
N MET A 152 12.76 -9.17 -7.10
CA MET A 152 12.80 -9.53 -8.54
C MET A 152 11.45 -9.33 -9.22
N ALA A 153 10.34 -9.71 -8.57
CA ALA A 153 9.00 -9.50 -9.10
C ALA A 153 8.66 -8.00 -9.23
N ASN A 154 9.06 -7.19 -8.24
CA ASN A 154 8.89 -5.74 -8.27
C ASN A 154 9.70 -5.09 -9.40
N ALA A 155 10.94 -5.53 -9.63
CA ALA A 155 11.75 -5.07 -10.76
C ALA A 155 11.09 -5.42 -12.12
N ALA A 156 10.63 -6.66 -12.28
CA ALA A 156 9.96 -7.11 -13.52
C ALA A 156 8.62 -6.41 -13.75
N THR A 157 7.85 -6.10 -12.70
CA THR A 157 6.60 -5.34 -12.83
C THR A 157 6.86 -3.87 -13.18
N GLN A 158 7.91 -3.27 -12.63
CA GLN A 158 8.33 -1.92 -13.00
C GLN A 158 8.77 -1.84 -14.47
N GLU A 159 9.59 -2.78 -14.93
CA GLU A 159 10.00 -2.87 -16.34
C GLU A 159 8.79 -3.04 -17.28
N ASN A 160 7.83 -3.91 -16.90
CA ASN A 160 6.58 -4.07 -17.65
C ASN A 160 5.75 -2.78 -17.69
N GLN A 161 5.72 -1.98 -16.62
CA GLN A 161 5.04 -0.69 -16.61
C GLN A 161 5.76 0.32 -17.52
N GLU A 162 7.08 0.35 -17.53
CA GLU A 162 7.87 1.20 -18.43
C GLU A 162 7.67 0.84 -19.89
N LEU A 163 7.63 -0.46 -20.21
CA LEU A 163 7.31 -0.94 -21.56
C LEU A 163 5.87 -0.57 -21.96
N LYS A 164 4.89 -0.70 -21.06
CA LYS A 164 3.52 -0.24 -21.31
C LYS A 164 3.46 1.27 -21.60
N LYS A 165 4.17 2.09 -20.82
CA LYS A 165 4.26 3.54 -21.07
C LYS A 165 4.89 3.83 -22.44
N LYS A 166 5.97 3.14 -22.81
CA LYS A 166 6.57 3.25 -24.15
C LYS A 166 5.60 2.87 -25.27
N ILE A 167 4.82 1.80 -25.09
CA ILE A 167 3.79 1.39 -26.06
C ILE A 167 2.74 2.49 -26.20
N THR A 168 2.20 3.01 -25.10
CA THR A 168 1.20 4.10 -25.16
C THR A 168 1.77 5.39 -25.77
N ASP A 169 3.04 5.72 -25.50
CA ASP A 169 3.72 6.86 -26.12
C ASP A 169 3.92 6.66 -27.63
N LEU A 170 4.27 5.44 -28.07
CA LEU A 170 4.37 5.12 -29.48
C LEU A 170 3.00 5.12 -30.17
N GLU A 171 1.95 4.60 -29.52
CA GLU A 171 0.58 4.63 -30.03
C GLU A 171 0.03 6.06 -30.14
N THR A 172 0.33 6.93 -29.17
CA THR A 172 -0.06 8.34 -29.24
C THR A 172 0.72 9.08 -30.33
N LYS A 173 2.01 8.83 -30.48
CA LYS A 173 2.81 9.35 -31.61
C LYS A 173 2.30 8.86 -32.95
N LEU A 174 1.94 7.58 -33.08
CA LEU A 174 1.38 7.02 -34.30
C LEU A 174 0.03 7.66 -34.63
N LYS A 175 -0.87 7.77 -33.64
CA LYS A 175 -2.16 8.47 -33.81
C LYS A 175 -1.98 9.94 -34.18
N LYS A 176 -0.98 10.61 -33.60
CA LYS A 176 -0.63 11.99 -33.94
C LYS A 176 -0.13 12.10 -35.38
N CYS A 177 0.81 11.25 -35.81
CA CYS A 177 1.27 11.20 -37.21
C CYS A 177 0.13 10.90 -38.19
N LEU A 178 -0.77 9.98 -37.85
CA LEU A 178 -1.93 9.67 -38.68
C LEU A 178 -2.88 10.87 -38.79
N LYS A 179 -3.16 11.56 -37.67
CA LYS A 179 -3.95 12.79 -37.67
C LYS A 179 -3.26 13.91 -38.44
N GLU A 180 -1.97 14.14 -38.23
CA GLU A 180 -1.19 15.14 -38.98
C GLU A 180 -1.15 14.82 -40.48
N ASN A 181 -1.08 13.54 -40.88
CA ASN A 181 -1.13 13.16 -42.29
C ASN A 181 -2.52 13.37 -42.90
N GLU A 182 -3.58 13.02 -42.17
CA GLU A 182 -4.97 13.24 -42.58
C GLU A 182 -5.29 14.74 -42.64
N GLU A 183 -4.87 15.50 -41.63
CA GLU A 183 -4.97 16.96 -41.58
C GLU A 183 -4.12 17.61 -42.67
N ASN A 184 -2.91 17.13 -42.97
CA ASN A 184 -2.10 17.65 -44.08
C ASN A 184 -2.77 17.37 -45.43
N LYS A 185 -3.35 16.19 -45.64
CA LYS A 185 -4.14 15.89 -46.86
C LYS A 185 -5.36 16.78 -46.97
N ASN A 186 -6.11 16.92 -45.88
CA ASN A 186 -7.29 17.77 -45.82
C ASN A 186 -6.94 19.25 -45.96
N GLN A 187 -5.84 19.70 -45.37
CA GLN A 187 -5.32 21.06 -45.47
C GLN A 187 -4.75 21.32 -46.87
N THR A 188 -4.16 20.34 -47.54
CA THR A 188 -3.73 20.48 -48.95
C THR A 188 -4.95 20.60 -49.88
N ALA A 189 -5.96 19.75 -49.68
CA ALA A 189 -7.21 19.81 -50.44
C ALA A 189 -8.01 21.10 -50.16
N LYS A 190 -8.02 21.54 -48.89
CA LYS A 190 -8.66 22.79 -48.45
C LYS A 190 -7.86 24.01 -48.89
N ASN A 191 -6.52 23.99 -48.89
CA ASN A 191 -5.70 25.08 -49.41
C ASN A 191 -5.83 25.19 -50.93
N SER A 192 -5.98 24.07 -51.65
CA SER A 192 -6.29 24.08 -53.08
C SER A 192 -7.67 24.70 -53.34
N LYS A 193 -8.71 24.26 -52.64
CA LYS A 193 -10.05 24.87 -52.75
C LYS A 193 -10.10 26.32 -52.28
N ASN A 194 -9.40 26.64 -51.19
CA ASN A 194 -9.29 27.99 -50.66
C ASN A 194 -8.44 28.87 -51.56
N LEU A 195 -7.46 28.38 -52.32
CA LEU A 195 -6.73 29.18 -53.31
C LEU A 195 -7.66 29.52 -54.48
N GLU A 196 -8.45 28.55 -54.94
CA GLU A 196 -9.49 28.74 -55.96
C GLU A 196 -10.56 29.73 -55.46
N GLU A 197 -11.09 29.53 -54.25
CA GLU A 197 -12.10 30.37 -53.62
C GLU A 197 -11.53 31.71 -53.16
N PHE A 198 -10.27 31.83 -52.76
CA PHE A 198 -9.62 33.10 -52.41
C PHE A 198 -9.34 33.92 -53.65
N LEU A 199 -9.02 33.32 -54.80
CA LEU A 199 -8.95 34.06 -56.06
C LEU A 199 -10.33 34.61 -56.46
N ILE A 200 -11.40 33.85 -56.18
CA ILE A 200 -12.80 34.24 -56.45
C ILE A 200 -13.35 35.21 -55.37
N GLN A 201 -12.94 35.09 -54.12
CA GLN A 201 -13.37 35.94 -53.00
C GLN A 201 -12.53 37.19 -52.86
N LEU A 202 -11.24 37.19 -53.19
CA LEU A 202 -10.40 38.39 -53.22
C LEU A 202 -10.85 39.32 -54.35
N SER A 203 -11.29 38.76 -55.49
CA SER A 203 -11.96 39.50 -56.56
C SER A 203 -13.36 40.00 -56.15
N GLY A 204 -14.11 39.24 -55.33
CA GLY A 204 -15.44 39.64 -54.85
C GLY A 204 -15.48 40.57 -53.63
N CYS A 205 -14.60 40.41 -52.63
CA CYS A 205 -14.58 41.15 -51.36
C CYS A 205 -14.00 42.55 -51.48
N LEU A 206 -13.22 42.81 -52.54
CA LEU A 206 -12.69 44.15 -52.82
C LEU A 206 -13.68 45.02 -53.61
N GLU A 207 -14.86 44.49 -53.99
CA GLU A 207 -15.89 45.19 -54.79
C GLU A 207 -15.30 45.96 -55.99
N MET A 208 -14.33 45.38 -56.69
CA MET A 208 -13.65 46.04 -57.82
C MET A 208 -14.22 45.56 -59.15
N ASP A 209 -14.82 46.48 -59.92
CA ASP A 209 -15.38 46.21 -61.25
C ASP A 209 -14.26 46.04 -62.29
N LEU A 210 -14.34 44.94 -63.04
CA LEU A 210 -13.28 44.38 -63.88
C LEU A 210 -13.24 45.07 -65.24
N LYS A 211 -12.42 46.12 -65.42
CA LYS A 211 -12.23 46.71 -66.77
C LYS A 211 -10.79 47.04 -67.20
N ASN A 212 -9.78 47.11 -66.31
CA ASN A 212 -8.37 47.29 -66.69
C ASN A 212 -7.41 46.56 -65.74
N GLU A 213 -6.44 45.81 -66.29
CA GLU A 213 -5.54 44.93 -65.54
C GLU A 213 -4.42 45.66 -64.77
N GLU A 214 -4.01 46.87 -65.17
CA GLU A 214 -2.86 47.58 -64.58
C GLU A 214 -3.22 48.35 -63.29
N GLU A 215 -4.36 49.07 -63.23
CA GLU A 215 -4.79 49.81 -62.02
C GLU A 215 -5.26 48.87 -60.88
N PHE A 216 -5.73 47.68 -61.22
CA PHE A 216 -6.13 46.63 -60.28
C PHE A 216 -4.95 46.17 -59.40
N GLN A 217 -3.79 45.97 -60.02
CA GLN A 217 -2.60 45.51 -59.31
C GLN A 217 -2.15 46.56 -58.30
N GLU A 218 -2.18 47.84 -58.66
CA GLU A 218 -1.67 48.92 -57.82
C GLU A 218 -2.57 49.21 -56.60
N HIS A 219 -3.89 49.16 -56.79
CA HIS A 219 -4.85 49.34 -55.69
C HIS A 219 -4.89 48.15 -54.73
N LEU A 220 -4.75 46.93 -55.27
CA LEU A 220 -4.59 45.69 -54.50
C LEU A 220 -3.30 45.74 -53.66
N ILE A 221 -2.18 46.17 -54.26
CA ILE A 221 -0.90 46.35 -53.58
C ILE A 221 -1.03 47.38 -52.44
N SER A 222 -1.77 48.47 -52.64
CA SER A 222 -2.00 49.48 -51.60
C SER A 222 -2.78 48.94 -50.39
N LYS A 223 -3.88 48.20 -50.64
CA LYS A 223 -4.69 47.64 -49.54
C LYS A 223 -3.97 46.51 -48.80
N VAL A 224 -3.23 45.67 -49.53
CA VAL A 224 -2.35 44.65 -48.94
C VAL A 224 -1.27 45.31 -48.09
N ARG A 225 -0.72 46.46 -48.50
CA ARG A 225 0.28 47.21 -47.74
C ARG A 225 -0.30 47.79 -46.44
N GLU A 226 -1.56 48.23 -46.46
CA GLU A 226 -2.27 48.74 -45.28
C GLU A 226 -2.55 47.61 -44.26
N LEU A 227 -3.07 46.47 -44.72
CA LEU A 227 -3.26 45.28 -43.88
C LEU A 227 -1.94 44.73 -43.34
N HIS A 228 -0.86 44.80 -44.12
CA HIS A 228 0.46 44.44 -43.66
C HIS A 228 0.95 45.35 -42.51
N LYS A 229 0.68 46.66 -42.58
CA LYS A 229 0.99 47.61 -41.49
C LYS A 229 0.18 47.31 -40.22
N GLU A 230 -1.11 47.01 -40.36
CA GLU A 230 -1.94 46.65 -39.20
C GLU A 230 -1.49 45.32 -38.57
N ASN A 231 -1.14 44.32 -39.40
CA ASN A 231 -0.67 43.02 -38.95
C ASN A 231 0.71 43.12 -38.26
N THR A 232 1.61 43.97 -38.78
CA THR A 232 2.90 44.25 -38.11
C THR A 232 2.68 44.93 -36.76
N HIS A 233 1.77 45.89 -36.66
CA HIS A 233 1.41 46.50 -35.39
C HIS A 233 0.79 45.49 -34.40
N LYS A 234 -0.08 44.57 -34.86
CA LYS A 234 -0.65 43.52 -34.01
C LYS A 234 0.41 42.52 -33.54
N LYS A 235 1.39 42.19 -34.38
CA LYS A 235 2.54 41.36 -33.98
C LYS A 235 3.38 42.06 -32.91
N GLU A 236 3.62 43.36 -33.02
CA GLU A 236 4.28 44.14 -31.98
C GLU A 236 3.48 44.10 -30.66
N GLN A 237 2.15 44.25 -30.71
CA GLN A 237 1.28 44.10 -29.54
C GLN A 237 1.38 42.69 -28.91
N ILE A 238 1.43 41.63 -29.73
CA ILE A 238 1.60 40.25 -29.24
C ILE A 238 2.94 40.08 -28.54
N VAL A 239 4.04 40.58 -29.12
CA VAL A 239 5.37 40.51 -28.50
C VAL A 239 5.39 41.20 -27.14
N THR A 240 4.79 42.40 -27.03
CA THR A 240 4.71 43.10 -25.73
C THR A 240 3.89 42.33 -24.68
N LEU A 241 2.82 41.63 -25.10
CA LEU A 241 2.04 40.79 -24.20
C LEU A 241 2.79 39.52 -23.79
N GLU A 242 3.52 38.89 -24.71
CA GLU A 242 4.39 37.73 -24.43
C GLU A 242 5.50 38.09 -23.43
N GLU A 243 6.13 39.26 -23.60
CA GLU A 243 7.12 39.79 -22.66
C GLU A 243 6.52 40.01 -21.26
N THR A 244 5.30 40.56 -21.18
CA THR A 244 4.59 40.78 -19.91
C THR A 244 4.24 39.45 -19.23
N ILE A 245 3.80 38.45 -19.99
CA ILE A 245 3.54 37.09 -19.48
C ILE A 245 4.82 36.46 -18.94
N ASN A 246 5.94 36.60 -19.65
CA ASN A 246 7.22 36.05 -19.22
C ASN A 246 7.71 36.70 -17.92
N VAL A 247 7.58 38.03 -17.79
CA VAL A 247 7.88 38.75 -16.54
C VAL A 247 7.06 38.19 -15.38
N HIS A 248 5.75 38.04 -15.54
CA HIS A 248 4.90 37.45 -14.50
C HIS A 248 5.24 35.98 -14.19
N GLU A 249 5.63 35.17 -15.19
CA GLU A 249 6.06 33.80 -14.96
C GLU A 249 7.35 33.75 -14.13
N MET A 250 8.29 34.65 -14.41
CA MET A 250 9.55 34.80 -13.67
C MET A 250 9.30 35.29 -12.24
N GLU A 251 8.40 36.26 -12.04
CA GLU A 251 7.95 36.72 -10.72
C GLU A 251 7.28 35.60 -9.92
N ALA A 252 6.43 34.80 -10.56
CA ALA A 252 5.79 33.66 -9.92
C ALA A 252 6.81 32.56 -9.56
N LYS A 253 7.85 32.33 -10.39
CA LYS A 253 8.97 31.44 -10.07
C LYS A 253 9.76 31.95 -8.87
N ALA A 254 10.10 33.24 -8.83
CA ALA A 254 10.80 33.85 -7.71
C ALA A 254 9.98 33.79 -6.41
N SER A 255 8.67 33.99 -6.51
CA SER A 255 7.72 33.87 -5.37
C SER A 255 7.67 32.43 -4.85
N ARG A 256 7.56 31.43 -5.73
CA ARG A 256 7.60 30.00 -5.34
C ARG A 256 8.92 29.63 -4.65
N GLN A 257 10.05 30.12 -5.16
CA GLN A 257 11.36 29.89 -4.52
C GLN A 257 11.46 30.55 -3.14
N THR A 258 10.90 31.75 -2.98
CA THR A 258 10.86 32.46 -1.69
C THR A 258 9.99 31.71 -0.69
N ILE A 259 8.81 31.23 -1.10
CA ILE A 259 7.95 30.38 -0.28
C ILE A 259 8.69 29.09 0.12
N MET A 260 9.38 28.42 -0.80
CA MET A 260 10.16 27.22 -0.47
C MET A 260 11.29 27.48 0.53
N ARG A 261 11.98 28.63 0.42
CA ARG A 261 12.99 29.04 1.42
C ARG A 261 12.36 29.26 2.79
N LEU A 262 11.26 30.02 2.87
CA LEU A 262 10.54 30.26 4.12
C LEU A 262 10.01 28.96 4.74
N VAL A 263 9.46 28.03 3.95
CA VAL A 263 9.03 26.70 4.43
C VAL A 263 10.23 25.92 5.00
N SER A 264 11.39 26.00 4.36
CA SER A 264 12.61 25.34 4.84
C SER A 264 13.13 25.97 6.15
N GLU A 265 13.03 27.29 6.29
CA GLU A 265 13.36 28.03 7.52
C GLU A 265 12.38 27.69 8.65
N VAL A 266 11.07 27.69 8.39
CA VAL A 266 10.04 27.27 9.34
C VAL A 266 10.27 25.83 9.80
N ASN A 267 10.58 24.90 8.90
CA ASN A 267 10.89 23.52 9.26
C ASN A 267 12.16 23.40 10.13
N LYS A 268 13.19 24.22 9.86
CA LYS A 268 14.40 24.27 10.69
C LYS A 268 14.08 24.83 12.08
N GLU A 269 13.32 25.91 12.17
CA GLU A 269 12.89 26.49 13.45
C GLU A 269 11.95 25.57 14.23
N GLN A 270 11.07 24.84 13.55
CA GLN A 270 10.22 23.83 14.17
C GLN A 270 11.08 22.70 14.77
N LYS A 271 12.11 22.22 14.07
CA LYS A 271 13.06 21.23 14.59
C LYS A 271 13.85 21.76 15.79
N LYS A 272 14.33 23.01 15.74
CA LYS A 272 15.01 23.65 16.87
C LYS A 272 14.09 23.81 18.08
N THR A 273 12.84 24.20 17.84
CA THR A 273 11.82 24.34 18.89
C THR A 273 11.52 22.99 19.53
N ALA A 274 11.37 21.93 18.74
CA ALA A 274 11.19 20.56 19.24
C ALA A 274 12.38 20.12 20.10
N SER A 275 13.61 20.34 19.63
CA SER A 275 14.83 20.04 20.41
C SER A 275 14.91 20.85 21.71
N CYS A 276 14.49 22.13 21.70
CA CYS A 276 14.43 22.97 22.91
C CYS A 276 13.35 22.48 23.90
N ILE A 277 12.21 21.98 23.40
CA ILE A 277 11.18 21.36 24.24
C ILE A 277 11.74 20.09 24.89
N GLU A 278 12.41 19.22 24.13
CA GLU A 278 13.04 18.00 24.64
C GLU A 278 14.09 18.31 25.73
N GLU A 279 14.96 19.30 25.50
CA GLU A 279 15.95 19.75 26.48
C GLU A 279 15.28 20.33 27.74
N LYS A 280 14.21 21.12 27.58
CA LYS A 280 13.43 21.65 28.71
C LYS A 280 12.76 20.52 29.51
N GLU A 281 12.22 19.51 28.85
CA GLU A 281 11.64 18.34 29.51
C GLU A 281 12.69 17.55 30.29
N MET A 282 13.90 17.39 29.73
CA MET A 282 15.03 16.78 30.43
C MET A 282 15.42 17.58 31.66
N MET A 283 15.58 18.91 31.54
CA MET A 283 15.88 19.80 32.67
C MET A 283 14.77 19.77 33.73
N ASN A 284 13.51 19.64 33.34
CA ASN A 284 12.40 19.48 34.29
C ASN A 284 12.48 18.16 35.05
N LYS A 285 12.85 17.05 34.39
CA LYS A 285 13.06 15.74 35.06
C LYS A 285 14.23 15.79 36.03
N ASP A 286 15.31 16.46 35.66
CA ASP A 286 16.47 16.66 36.54
C ASP A 286 16.10 17.53 37.74
N LEU A 287 15.31 18.59 37.52
CA LEU A 287 14.78 19.44 38.58
C LEU A 287 13.90 18.66 39.56
N THR A 288 12.97 17.84 39.07
CA THR A 288 12.12 17.00 39.95
C THR A 288 12.97 16.02 40.76
N SER A 289 13.96 15.38 40.13
CA SER A 289 14.87 14.45 40.80
C SER A 289 15.72 15.16 41.88
N ALA A 290 16.21 16.38 41.58
CA ALA A 290 16.95 17.20 42.54
C ALA A 290 16.08 17.67 43.71
N VAL A 291 14.80 17.99 43.45
CA VAL A 291 13.83 18.35 44.51
C VAL A 291 13.55 17.17 45.42
N GLU A 292 13.37 15.97 44.88
CA GLU A 292 13.19 14.75 45.66
C GLU A 292 14.41 14.45 46.55
N ALA A 293 15.62 14.57 46.00
CA ALA A 293 16.87 14.44 46.76
C ALA A 293 17.00 15.52 47.86
N LYS A 294 16.61 16.77 47.58
CA LYS A 294 16.59 17.82 48.59
C LYS A 294 15.63 17.47 49.74
N GLN A 295 14.43 16.96 49.42
CA GLN A 295 13.45 16.56 50.43
C GLN A 295 13.93 15.40 51.29
N SER A 296 14.67 14.44 50.72
CA SER A 296 15.25 13.34 51.50
C SER A 296 16.34 13.85 52.46
N PHE A 297 17.22 14.74 52.00
CA PHE A 297 18.21 15.39 52.88
C PHE A 297 17.57 16.25 53.96
N GLU A 298 16.49 16.99 53.66
CA GLU A 298 15.75 17.76 54.68
C GLU A 298 15.16 16.86 55.77
N LYS A 299 14.66 15.67 55.41
CA LYS A 299 14.20 14.67 56.38
C LYS A 299 15.35 14.16 57.24
N GLU A 300 16.50 13.86 56.63
CA GLU A 300 17.69 13.41 57.37
C GLU A 300 18.22 14.48 58.33
N ILE A 301 18.29 15.75 57.89
CA ILE A 301 18.67 16.88 58.74
C ILE A 301 17.74 16.98 59.96
N LYS A 302 16.42 16.85 59.78
CA LYS A 302 15.47 16.85 60.91
C LYS A 302 15.75 15.73 61.90
N ILE A 303 15.98 14.51 61.41
CA ILE A 303 16.32 13.36 62.27
C ILE A 303 17.63 13.61 63.04
N LEU A 304 18.64 14.17 62.38
CA LEU A 304 19.92 14.51 63.01
C LEU A 304 19.77 15.62 64.06
N GLN A 305 18.94 16.62 63.80
CA GLN A 305 18.61 17.67 64.77
C GLN A 305 17.89 17.12 66.00
N GLU A 306 16.93 16.20 65.81
CA GLU A 306 16.24 15.52 66.92
C GLU A 306 17.22 14.68 67.76
N LYS A 307 18.10 13.91 67.11
CA LYS A 307 19.16 13.15 67.78
C LYS A 307 20.10 14.05 68.58
N LEU A 308 20.51 15.19 68.00
CA LEU A 308 21.33 16.18 68.68
C LEU A 308 20.61 16.75 69.91
N ALA A 309 19.32 17.09 69.79
CA ALA A 309 18.52 17.60 70.91
C ALA A 309 18.33 16.56 72.03
N VAL A 310 18.19 15.27 71.69
CA VAL A 310 18.20 14.17 72.66
C VAL A 310 19.56 14.06 73.35
N GLY A 311 20.65 14.06 72.57
CA GLY A 311 22.02 14.01 73.10
C GLY A 311 22.33 15.18 74.03
N GLN A 312 21.89 16.40 73.69
CA GLN A 312 22.05 17.59 74.52
C GLN A 312 21.32 17.46 75.85
N ARG A 313 20.06 17.00 75.84
CA ARG A 313 19.29 16.76 77.07
C ARG A 313 19.94 15.72 77.97
N ALA A 314 20.46 14.64 77.37
CA ALA A 314 21.18 13.60 78.12
C ALA A 314 22.47 14.16 78.76
N TRP A 315 23.25 14.93 78.00
CA TRP A 315 24.46 15.59 78.52
C TRP A 315 24.16 16.57 79.66
N ASP A 316 23.11 17.39 79.52
CA ASP A 316 22.67 18.31 80.58
C ASP A 316 22.22 17.58 81.84
N ALA A 317 21.56 16.42 81.69
CA ALA A 317 21.19 15.55 82.82
C ALA A 317 22.43 14.99 83.53
N SER A 318 23.39 14.42 82.78
CA SER A 318 24.64 13.90 83.35
C SER A 318 25.46 15.00 84.04
N LYS A 319 25.47 16.22 83.48
CA LYS A 319 26.13 17.37 84.10
C LYS A 319 25.50 17.75 85.45
N LYS A 320 24.17 17.71 85.56
CA LYS A 320 23.46 17.94 86.82
C LYS A 320 23.78 16.86 87.84
N GLU A 321 23.77 15.59 87.44
CA GLU A 321 24.12 14.46 88.31
C GLU A 321 25.55 14.56 88.86
N LEU A 322 26.53 14.87 88.00
CA LEU A 322 27.91 15.09 88.41
C LEU A 322 28.03 16.22 89.44
N SER A 323 27.29 17.31 89.25
CA SER A 323 27.28 18.43 90.22
C SER A 323 26.68 18.03 91.57
N PHE A 324 25.65 17.18 91.57
CA PHE A 324 25.05 16.63 92.79
C PHE A 324 26.01 15.69 93.52
N LEU A 325 26.66 14.77 92.80
CA LEU A 325 27.66 13.85 93.36
C LEU A 325 28.85 14.62 93.94
N LYS A 326 29.33 15.65 93.25
CA LYS A 326 30.41 16.52 93.76
C LYS A 326 30.02 17.19 95.08
N LYS A 327 28.78 17.69 95.20
CA LYS A 327 28.26 18.26 96.45
C LYS A 327 28.23 17.22 97.57
N LYS A 328 27.74 16.01 97.28
CA LYS A 328 27.70 14.91 98.25
C LYS A 328 29.09 14.49 98.73
N SER A 329 30.06 14.44 97.82
CA SER A 329 31.47 14.16 98.17
C SER A 329 32.07 15.21 99.11
N CYS A 330 31.76 16.50 98.91
CA CYS A 330 32.24 17.54 99.83
C CYS A 330 31.56 17.46 101.21
N GLU A 331 30.28 17.10 101.26
CA GLU A 331 29.55 16.88 102.52
C GLU A 331 30.16 15.71 103.32
N THR A 332 30.48 14.60 102.66
CA THR A 332 31.10 13.44 103.31
C THR A 332 32.53 13.74 103.77
N GLU A 333 33.33 14.41 102.95
CA GLU A 333 34.70 14.83 103.31
C GLU A 333 34.70 15.73 104.56
N LYS A 334 33.72 16.65 104.66
CA LYS A 334 33.54 17.49 105.86
C LYS A 334 33.19 16.66 107.11
N SER A 335 32.30 15.68 106.97
CA SER A 335 31.93 14.80 108.09
C SER A 335 33.10 13.91 108.56
N LEU A 336 33.93 13.44 107.63
CA LEU A 336 35.13 12.65 107.93
C LEU A 336 36.16 13.48 108.70
N LYS A 337 36.36 14.73 108.29
CA LYS A 337 37.29 15.65 108.98
C LYS A 337 36.86 15.92 110.42
N ASN A 338 35.56 16.15 110.65
CA ASN A 338 35.01 16.33 112.00
C ASN A 338 35.25 15.08 112.87
N CYS A 339 34.99 13.89 112.33
CA CYS A 339 35.23 12.61 113.02
C CYS A 339 36.72 12.40 113.38
N MET A 340 37.64 12.79 112.50
CA MET A 340 39.07 12.72 112.78
C MET A 340 39.52 13.68 113.91
N GLU A 341 38.92 14.86 114.00
CA GLU A 341 39.20 15.83 115.06
C GLU A 341 38.68 15.32 116.42
N GLU A 342 37.49 14.71 116.46
CA GLU A 342 36.91 14.06 117.65
C GLU A 342 37.73 12.84 118.13
N ALA A 343 38.34 12.09 117.20
CA ALA A 343 39.23 10.98 117.53
C ALA A 343 40.55 11.47 118.17
N LYS A 344 41.11 12.58 117.66
CA LYS A 344 42.34 13.19 118.23
C LYS A 344 42.11 13.75 119.63
N THR A 345 40.95 14.36 119.89
CA THR A 345 40.61 14.82 121.25
C THR A 345 40.47 13.64 122.21
N SER A 346 39.84 12.55 121.78
CA SER A 346 39.68 11.32 122.58
C SER A 346 41.03 10.66 122.92
N GLN A 347 41.97 10.67 121.98
CA GLN A 347 43.32 10.13 122.20
C GLN A 347 44.14 10.96 123.21
N SER A 348 44.00 12.29 123.16
CA SER A 348 44.60 13.18 124.18
C SER A 348 44.05 12.92 125.58
N HIS A 349 42.75 12.60 125.69
CA HIS A 349 42.14 12.22 126.97
C HIS A 349 42.68 10.88 127.52
N PHE A 350 42.97 9.92 126.65
CA PHE A 350 43.54 8.62 127.04
C PHE A 350 44.95 8.73 127.62
N CYS A 351 45.81 9.61 127.09
CA CYS A 351 47.14 9.86 127.65
C CYS A 351 47.07 10.48 129.05
N SER A 352 46.17 11.45 129.26
CA SER A 352 45.93 12.03 130.59
C SER A 352 45.33 11.01 131.58
N PHE A 353 44.52 10.06 131.08
CA PHE A 353 43.94 8.99 131.89
C PHE A 353 44.97 7.98 132.42
N MET A 354 46.00 7.66 131.64
CA MET A 354 47.08 6.74 132.08
C MET A 354 47.92 7.34 133.22
N GLU A 355 48.15 8.66 133.19
CA GLU A 355 48.80 9.40 134.28
C GLU A 355 47.92 9.41 135.54
N GLN A 356 46.60 9.60 135.38
CA GLN A 356 45.63 9.54 136.48
C GLN A 356 45.48 8.14 137.09
N ILE A 357 45.59 7.06 136.30
CA ILE A 357 45.50 5.67 136.80
C ILE A 357 46.72 5.30 137.66
N ALA A 358 47.93 5.72 137.27
CA ALA A 358 49.12 5.50 138.09
C ALA A 358 49.04 6.23 139.45
N GLU A 359 48.37 7.39 139.45
CA GLU A 359 48.09 8.20 140.65
C GLU A 359 46.94 7.61 141.50
N LEU A 360 45.89 7.08 140.87
CA LEU A 360 44.72 6.45 141.54
C LEU A 360 45.02 5.06 142.14
N LEU A 361 45.91 4.29 141.51
CA LEU A 361 46.35 2.98 142.03
C LEU A 361 47.37 3.11 143.17
N SER A 362 47.86 4.32 143.43
CA SER A 362 48.81 4.65 144.50
C SER A 362 48.10 5.27 145.71
N ARG A 363 47.48 4.44 146.57
CA ARG A 363 47.10 4.85 147.95
C ARG A 363 46.96 3.66 148.91
N ASN A 364 47.43 3.85 150.15
CA ASN A 364 47.63 2.90 151.25
C ASN A 364 48.91 2.03 151.18
N SER A 365 50.06 2.73 151.17
CA SER A 365 51.43 2.27 151.50
C SER A 365 52.29 1.59 150.41
N VAL A 366 51.92 1.69 149.12
CA VAL A 366 52.81 1.29 147.99
C VAL A 366 52.69 2.28 146.82
N MET A 367 53.83 2.69 146.24
CA MET A 367 53.92 3.63 145.11
C MET A 367 54.07 2.86 143.79
N VAL A 368 53.16 3.04 142.84
CA VAL A 368 53.17 2.36 141.53
C VAL A 368 53.64 3.36 140.44
N LYS A 369 54.67 3.00 139.67
CA LYS A 369 55.18 3.84 138.57
C LYS A 369 54.25 3.79 137.35
N PRO A 370 54.17 4.85 136.51
CA PRO A 370 53.46 4.83 135.23
C PRO A 370 54.24 3.99 134.21
N SER A 371 54.35 2.70 134.51
CA SER A 371 55.02 1.66 133.73
C SER A 371 54.07 0.47 133.63
N LYS A 372 53.94 -0.08 132.43
CA LYS A 372 52.96 -1.12 132.07
C LYS A 372 53.12 -2.37 132.95
N GLU A 373 54.34 -2.75 133.30
CA GLU A 373 54.66 -3.96 134.06
C GLU A 373 54.26 -3.87 135.55
N ASP A 374 54.38 -2.71 136.19
CA ASP A 374 54.02 -2.51 137.60
C ASP A 374 52.50 -2.36 137.80
N ILE A 375 51.82 -1.81 136.80
CA ILE A 375 50.36 -1.70 136.74
C ILE A 375 49.72 -3.11 136.53
N LEU A 376 50.39 -4.00 135.79
CA LEU A 376 49.90 -5.35 135.47
C LEU A 376 49.81 -6.30 136.69
N SER A 377 50.74 -6.25 137.64
CA SER A 377 50.65 -7.08 138.87
C SER A 377 49.47 -6.68 139.77
N ARG A 378 49.10 -5.40 139.79
CA ARG A 378 47.94 -4.91 140.56
C ARG A 378 46.61 -5.21 139.85
N ILE A 379 46.61 -5.27 138.52
CA ILE A 379 45.44 -5.63 137.71
C ILE A 379 45.07 -7.12 137.86
N GLN A 380 46.03 -8.02 138.08
CA GLN A 380 45.74 -9.45 138.27
C GLN A 380 44.86 -9.77 139.49
N GLU A 381 44.88 -8.95 140.53
CA GLU A 381 43.96 -9.03 141.68
C GLU A 381 42.56 -8.49 141.34
N MET A 382 42.47 -7.48 140.46
CA MET A 382 41.20 -6.91 139.98
C MET A 382 40.50 -7.79 138.94
N ASN A 383 41.22 -8.63 138.20
CA ASN A 383 40.68 -9.52 137.16
C ASN A 383 39.62 -10.52 137.67
N LYS A 384 39.57 -10.82 138.98
CA LYS A 384 38.47 -11.62 139.56
C LYS A 384 37.10 -10.89 139.54
N LYS A 385 37.07 -9.56 139.36
CA LYS A 385 35.83 -8.76 139.16
C LYS A 385 35.42 -8.64 137.69
N GLU A 386 36.29 -8.99 136.75
CA GLU A 386 36.08 -8.82 135.30
C GLU A 386 35.16 -9.88 134.70
N GLU A 387 35.16 -11.09 135.28
CA GLU A 387 34.31 -12.20 134.82
C GLU A 387 32.81 -11.87 134.91
N ASN A 388 32.38 -11.05 135.87
CA ASN A 388 30.99 -10.58 135.97
C ASN A 388 30.59 -9.58 134.88
N LYS A 389 31.54 -8.82 134.31
CA LYS A 389 31.26 -7.88 133.20
C LYS A 389 31.12 -8.60 131.87
N LYS A 390 31.85 -9.70 131.69
CA LYS A 390 31.81 -10.56 130.51
C LYS A 390 30.41 -11.13 130.24
N GLN A 391 29.66 -11.41 131.31
CA GLN A 391 28.28 -11.88 131.23
C GLN A 391 27.30 -10.82 130.69
N MET A 392 27.56 -9.52 130.96
CA MET A 392 26.76 -8.41 130.44
C MET A 392 27.05 -8.11 128.96
N VAL A 393 28.31 -8.28 128.53
CA VAL A 393 28.72 -8.10 127.13
C VAL A 393 28.02 -9.10 126.21
N SER A 394 27.94 -10.37 126.61
CA SER A 394 27.21 -11.39 125.83
C SER A 394 25.73 -11.08 125.64
N GLN A 395 25.11 -10.34 126.57
CA GLN A 395 23.71 -9.93 126.45
C GLN A 395 23.51 -8.79 125.43
N LEU A 396 24.48 -7.87 125.33
CA LEU A 396 24.46 -6.79 124.33
C LEU A 396 24.81 -7.31 122.93
N GLU A 397 25.75 -8.25 122.81
CA GLU A 397 26.08 -8.93 121.55
C GLU A 397 24.86 -9.65 120.95
N ALA A 398 24.05 -10.30 121.78
CA ALA A 398 22.81 -10.92 121.35
C ALA A 398 21.76 -9.90 120.84
N GLN A 399 21.70 -8.70 121.43
CA GLN A 399 20.82 -7.64 120.95
C GLN A 399 21.29 -7.04 119.62
N ILE A 400 22.61 -6.87 119.46
CA ILE A 400 23.21 -6.40 118.20
C ILE A 400 22.92 -7.40 117.08
N ALA A 401 23.14 -8.70 117.31
CA ALA A 401 22.86 -9.74 116.32
C ALA A 401 21.38 -9.72 115.86
N LYS A 402 20.44 -9.51 116.80
CA LYS A 402 19.01 -9.42 116.50
C LYS A 402 18.68 -8.19 115.63
N LEU A 403 19.25 -7.02 115.94
CA LEU A 403 19.03 -5.80 115.15
C LEU A 403 19.65 -5.89 113.76
N THR A 404 20.84 -6.50 113.63
CA THR A 404 21.48 -6.74 112.33
C THR A 404 20.63 -7.66 111.46
N GLN A 405 20.09 -8.75 112.01
CA GLN A 405 19.22 -9.65 111.28
C GLN A 405 17.92 -8.95 110.82
N GLN A 406 17.34 -8.09 111.65
CA GLN A 406 16.17 -7.30 111.27
C GLN A 406 16.47 -6.34 110.12
N LEU A 407 17.62 -5.64 110.17
CA LEU A 407 18.04 -4.75 109.10
C LEU A 407 18.25 -5.50 107.79
N GLU A 408 18.90 -6.67 107.83
CA GLU A 408 19.12 -7.52 106.66
C GLU A 408 17.79 -7.95 106.02
N THR A 409 16.83 -8.40 106.83
CA THR A 409 15.49 -8.75 106.33
C THR A 409 14.75 -7.56 105.71
N GLU A 410 14.91 -6.36 106.26
CA GLU A 410 14.30 -5.13 105.70
C GLU A 410 14.95 -4.78 104.35
N THR A 411 16.28 -4.78 104.28
CA THR A 411 17.01 -4.49 103.03
C THR A 411 16.68 -5.46 101.90
N GLU A 412 16.50 -6.75 102.20
CA GLU A 412 16.04 -7.72 101.20
C GLU A 412 14.63 -7.42 100.70
N LEU A 413 13.71 -7.04 101.60
CA LEU A 413 12.36 -6.66 101.23
C LEU A 413 12.36 -5.41 100.36
N HIS A 414 13.19 -4.41 100.70
CA HIS A 414 13.37 -3.21 99.89
C HIS A 414 13.92 -3.53 98.50
N GLN A 415 14.94 -4.38 98.40
CA GLN A 415 15.51 -4.80 97.11
C GLN A 415 14.49 -5.56 96.24
N LYS A 416 13.70 -6.46 96.86
CA LYS A 416 12.59 -7.17 96.18
C LYS A 416 11.50 -6.20 95.71
N ALA A 417 11.17 -5.17 96.50
CA ALA A 417 10.22 -4.14 96.10
C ALA A 417 10.72 -3.30 94.92
N LEU A 418 12.00 -2.93 94.93
CA LEU A 418 12.64 -2.17 93.85
C LEU A 418 12.68 -2.96 92.53
N GLN A 419 13.05 -4.24 92.58
CA GLN A 419 13.02 -5.12 91.40
C GLN A 419 11.60 -5.25 90.82
N ARG A 420 10.58 -5.37 91.68
CA ARG A 420 9.18 -5.39 91.22
C ARG A 420 8.78 -4.08 90.55
N ALA A 421 9.19 -2.93 91.10
CA ALA A 421 8.93 -1.62 90.49
C ALA A 421 9.61 -1.49 89.11
N GLN A 422 10.88 -1.87 89.00
CA GLN A 422 11.62 -1.85 87.74
C GLN A 422 11.00 -2.78 86.68
N ASN A 423 10.57 -3.97 87.09
CA ASN A 423 9.87 -4.89 86.18
C ASN A 423 8.53 -4.29 85.71
N ALA A 424 7.76 -3.65 86.60
CA ALA A 424 6.52 -2.98 86.24
C ALA A 424 6.75 -1.80 85.28
N GLU A 425 7.82 -1.03 85.47
CA GLU A 425 8.21 0.08 84.59
C GLU A 425 8.59 -0.43 83.19
N ASN A 426 9.42 -1.48 83.10
CA ASN A 426 9.76 -2.13 81.83
C ASN A 426 8.52 -2.66 81.09
N HIS A 427 7.55 -3.23 81.82
CA HIS A 427 6.28 -3.67 81.24
C HIS A 427 5.44 -2.47 80.74
N PHE A 428 5.38 -1.39 81.51
CA PHE A 428 4.67 -0.18 81.11
C PHE A 428 5.26 0.42 79.83
N GLU A 429 6.59 0.57 79.75
CA GLU A 429 7.23 1.07 78.53
C GLU A 429 6.95 0.20 77.31
N SER A 430 6.95 -1.13 77.48
CA SER A 430 6.60 -2.07 76.41
C SER A 430 5.17 -1.86 75.90
N LEU A 431 4.21 -1.73 76.83
CA LEU A 431 2.82 -1.44 76.50
C LEU A 431 2.67 -0.07 75.83
N GLN A 432 3.38 0.95 76.29
CA GLN A 432 3.35 2.28 75.70
C GLN A 432 3.90 2.30 74.27
N ARG A 433 5.00 1.56 74.01
CA ARG A 433 5.54 1.38 72.66
C ARG A 433 4.55 0.67 71.73
N GLN A 434 3.86 -0.35 72.23
CA GLN A 434 2.82 -1.04 71.46
C GLN A 434 1.62 -0.13 71.16
N LEU A 435 1.16 0.64 72.13
CA LEU A 435 0.07 1.60 71.95
C LEU A 435 0.41 2.62 70.87
N THR A 436 1.60 3.24 70.98
CA THR A 436 2.07 4.24 69.99
C THR A 436 2.15 3.65 68.58
N ARG A 437 2.58 2.38 68.45
CA ARG A 437 2.62 1.69 67.16
C ARG A 437 1.21 1.48 66.60
N LEU A 438 0.27 1.00 67.42
CA LEU A 438 -1.11 0.76 66.99
C LEU A 438 -1.84 2.06 66.62
N GLU A 439 -1.60 3.14 67.36
CA GLU A 439 -2.09 4.49 67.02
C GLU A 439 -1.55 4.95 65.66
N GLY A 440 -0.26 4.72 65.40
CA GLY A 440 0.35 5.01 64.09
C GLY A 440 -0.24 4.17 62.95
N GLU A 441 -0.45 2.87 63.18
CA GLU A 441 -1.11 1.97 62.22
C GLU A 441 -2.56 2.42 61.94
N LEU A 442 -3.32 2.81 62.97
CA LEU A 442 -4.68 3.33 62.83
C LEU A 442 -4.73 4.61 61.98
N VAL A 443 -3.88 5.59 62.30
CA VAL A 443 -3.80 6.85 61.52
C VAL A 443 -3.40 6.58 60.07
N SER A 444 -2.48 5.64 59.83
CA SER A 444 -2.12 5.25 58.46
C SER A 444 -3.28 4.59 57.71
N GLY A 445 -4.12 3.81 58.42
CA GLY A 445 -5.34 3.22 57.89
C GLY A 445 -6.37 4.29 57.49
N ASP A 446 -6.60 5.30 58.33
CA ASP A 446 -7.54 6.40 58.05
C ASP A 446 -7.12 7.19 56.80
N VAL A 447 -5.84 7.50 56.66
CA VAL A 447 -5.31 8.18 55.46
C VAL A 447 -5.52 7.34 54.18
N LEU A 448 -5.34 6.02 54.27
CA LEU A 448 -5.59 5.12 53.14
C LEU A 448 -7.08 5.06 52.79
N LEU A 449 -7.97 5.04 53.78
CA LEU A 449 -9.42 5.08 53.58
C LEU A 449 -9.86 6.39 52.91
N ASP A 450 -9.32 7.53 53.33
CA ASP A 450 -9.58 8.83 52.70
C ASP A 450 -9.11 8.86 51.23
N SER A 451 -7.92 8.32 50.96
CA SER A 451 -7.40 8.19 49.59
C SER A 451 -8.31 7.30 48.73
N LEU A 452 -8.78 6.17 49.26
CA LEU A 452 -9.68 5.26 48.55
C LEU A 452 -11.06 5.91 48.33
N SER A 453 -11.56 6.65 49.32
CA SER A 453 -12.82 7.41 49.22
C SER A 453 -12.75 8.47 48.13
N LEU A 454 -11.64 9.23 48.07
CA LEU A 454 -11.40 10.22 47.01
C LEU A 454 -11.38 9.56 45.62
N GLU A 455 -10.70 8.42 45.50
CA GLU A 455 -10.62 7.70 44.22
C GLU A 455 -11.98 7.14 43.80
N LYS A 456 -12.74 6.56 44.74
CA LYS A 456 -14.14 6.15 44.53
C LYS A 456 -15.00 7.32 44.05
N GLN A 457 -14.82 8.52 44.61
CA GLN A 457 -15.55 9.71 44.16
C GLN A 457 -15.19 10.12 42.72
N LYS A 458 -13.92 10.00 42.32
CA LYS A 458 -13.52 10.26 40.92
C LYS A 458 -14.16 9.25 39.97
N TYR A 459 -14.15 7.96 40.32
CA TYR A 459 -14.78 6.92 39.51
C TYR A 459 -16.29 7.12 39.37
N LEU A 460 -16.99 7.46 40.46
CA LEU A 460 -18.42 7.79 40.43
C LEU A 460 -18.70 8.96 39.46
N LYS A 461 -17.95 10.06 39.58
CA LYS A 461 -18.08 11.21 38.67
C LYS A 461 -17.85 10.83 37.20
N PHE A 462 -16.88 9.94 36.93
CA PHE A 462 -16.61 9.48 35.57
C PHE A 462 -17.78 8.65 35.00
N VAL A 463 -18.35 7.73 35.81
CA VAL A 463 -19.48 6.90 35.39
C VAL A 463 -20.74 7.75 35.19
N ASP A 464 -20.97 8.78 36.00
CA ASP A 464 -22.06 9.73 35.82
C ASP A 464 -21.92 10.50 34.50
N GLN A 465 -20.73 11.05 34.22
CA GLN A 465 -20.45 11.73 32.95
C GLN A 465 -20.64 10.79 31.75
N LEU A 466 -20.23 9.54 31.87
CA LEU A 466 -20.38 8.54 30.81
C LEU A 466 -21.86 8.20 30.59
N SER A 467 -22.62 8.08 31.67
CA SER A 467 -24.07 7.87 31.64
C SER A 467 -24.78 9.03 30.93
N GLU A 468 -24.39 10.28 31.20
CA GLU A 468 -24.90 11.47 30.52
C GLU A 468 -24.61 11.44 29.02
N LYS A 469 -23.36 11.16 28.62
CA LYS A 469 -23.01 11.06 27.20
C LYS A 469 -23.75 9.94 26.49
N MET A 470 -24.09 8.86 27.19
CA MET A 470 -24.88 7.75 26.65
C MET A 470 -26.40 7.97 26.73
N LYS A 471 -26.85 9.10 27.31
CA LYS A 471 -28.25 9.46 27.55
C LYS A 471 -28.96 8.47 28.47
N LEU A 472 -28.27 8.02 29.51
CA LEU A 472 -28.78 7.12 30.54
C LEU A 472 -29.07 7.86 31.86
N ASP A 473 -29.10 9.19 31.88
CA ASP A 473 -29.21 10.03 33.09
C ASP A 473 -30.35 9.63 34.02
N GLN A 474 -31.55 9.42 33.45
CA GLN A 474 -32.73 9.02 34.23
C GLN A 474 -32.59 7.61 34.82
N MET A 475 -31.94 6.71 34.09
CA MET A 475 -31.72 5.33 34.52
C MET A 475 -30.56 5.25 35.54
N ALA A 476 -29.53 6.07 35.38
CA ALA A 476 -28.42 6.21 36.30
C ALA A 476 -28.85 6.75 37.68
N ALA A 477 -29.87 7.62 37.72
CA ALA A 477 -30.42 8.13 38.97
C ALA A 477 -31.19 7.07 39.79
N GLU A 478 -31.69 6.02 39.14
CA GLU A 478 -32.54 4.98 39.75
C GLU A 478 -31.77 3.66 40.02
N LEU A 479 -30.63 3.45 39.35
CA LEU A 479 -29.80 2.25 39.47
C LEU A 479 -28.62 2.45 40.43
N GLY A 480 -28.26 1.39 41.16
CA GLY A 480 -26.99 1.35 41.90
C GLY A 480 -25.79 1.33 40.96
N PHE A 481 -24.62 1.76 41.45
CA PHE A 481 -23.38 1.92 40.66
C PHE A 481 -23.02 0.70 39.79
N ASP A 482 -23.15 -0.51 40.33
CA ASP A 482 -22.81 -1.74 39.59
C ASP A 482 -23.75 -1.95 38.39
N MET A 483 -25.05 -1.71 38.58
CA MET A 483 -26.05 -1.82 37.51
C MET A 483 -25.95 -0.67 36.50
N GLN A 484 -25.51 0.52 36.95
CA GLN A 484 -25.25 1.66 36.06
C GLN A 484 -24.11 1.34 35.08
N LEU A 485 -23.06 0.66 35.54
CA LEU A 485 -21.96 0.21 34.66
C LEU A 485 -22.45 -0.82 33.63
N ASP A 486 -23.24 -1.81 34.05
CA ASP A 486 -23.84 -2.79 33.15
C ASP A 486 -24.78 -2.14 32.11
N ALA A 487 -25.57 -1.16 32.54
CA ALA A 487 -26.44 -0.40 31.64
C ALA A 487 -25.65 0.41 30.60
N VAL A 488 -24.55 1.04 31.01
CA VAL A 488 -23.60 1.74 30.13
C VAL A 488 -22.97 0.77 29.12
N LEU A 489 -22.52 -0.41 29.57
CA LEU A 489 -21.96 -1.44 28.69
C LEU A 489 -22.99 -1.94 27.67
N ALA A 490 -24.20 -2.30 28.12
CA ALA A 490 -25.27 -2.74 27.25
C ALA A 490 -25.65 -1.67 26.22
N ARG A 491 -25.66 -0.40 26.61
CA ARG A 491 -25.90 0.73 25.71
C ARG A 491 -24.79 0.90 24.68
N ALA A 492 -23.53 0.77 25.08
CA ALA A 492 -22.40 0.82 24.16
C ALA A 492 -22.49 -0.30 23.11
N GLU A 493 -22.78 -1.53 23.53
CA GLU A 493 -23.01 -2.65 22.60
C GLU A 493 -24.18 -2.40 21.66
N GLN A 494 -25.27 -1.83 22.16
CA GLN A 494 -26.43 -1.46 21.33
C GLN A 494 -26.03 -0.46 20.24
N LEU A 495 -25.29 0.60 20.59
CA LEU A 495 -24.83 1.60 19.63
C LEU A 495 -23.92 0.99 18.56
N VAL A 496 -23.00 0.11 18.95
CA VAL A 496 -22.13 -0.62 18.01
C VAL A 496 -22.95 -1.48 17.04
N ARG A 497 -23.98 -2.19 17.53
CA ARG A 497 -24.86 -2.99 16.67
C ARG A 497 -25.65 -2.12 15.69
N LEU A 498 -26.16 -0.97 16.13
CA LEU A 498 -26.88 -0.02 15.28
C LEU A 498 -25.97 0.54 14.17
N GLU A 499 -24.74 0.93 14.51
CA GLU A 499 -23.76 1.40 13.53
C GLU A 499 -23.38 0.31 12.52
N SER A 500 -23.12 -0.91 12.99
CA SER A 500 -22.85 -2.06 12.12
C SER A 500 -24.00 -2.33 11.14
N ASN A 501 -25.25 -2.29 11.61
CA ASN A 501 -26.43 -2.48 10.76
C ASN A 501 -26.54 -1.37 9.71
N ALA A 502 -26.35 -0.11 10.10
CA ALA A 502 -26.36 1.03 9.17
C ALA A 502 -25.26 0.91 8.10
N VAL A 503 -24.07 0.42 8.46
CA VAL A 503 -22.98 0.16 7.51
C VAL A 503 -23.35 -0.96 6.53
N ILE A 504 -23.97 -2.04 7.02
CA ILE A 504 -24.44 -3.15 6.15
C ILE A 504 -25.52 -2.64 5.19
N GLU A 505 -26.52 -1.89 5.67
CA GLU A 505 -27.56 -1.29 4.84
C GLU A 505 -26.96 -0.36 3.77
N ASN A 506 -26.05 0.54 4.15
CA ASN A 506 -25.35 1.42 3.20
C ASN A 506 -24.56 0.62 2.16
N LYS A 507 -23.88 -0.46 2.56
CA LYS A 507 -23.16 -1.35 1.64
C LYS A 507 -24.12 -2.03 0.66
N THR A 508 -25.27 -2.52 1.13
CA THR A 508 -26.28 -3.14 0.26
C THR A 508 -26.91 -2.12 -0.71
N MET A 509 -27.20 -0.90 -0.24
CA MET A 509 -27.67 0.20 -1.08
C MET A 509 -26.63 0.59 -2.14
N ALA A 510 -25.36 0.70 -1.77
CA ALA A 510 -24.27 0.98 -2.71
C ALA A 510 -24.17 -0.10 -3.80
N HIS A 511 -24.22 -1.38 -3.44
CA HIS A 511 -24.23 -2.47 -4.41
C HIS A 511 -25.49 -2.48 -5.30
N SER A 512 -26.65 -2.11 -4.75
CA SER A 512 -27.88 -1.93 -5.54
C SER A 512 -27.73 -0.80 -6.57
N LEU A 513 -27.21 0.36 -6.16
CA LEU A 513 -26.94 1.49 -7.05
C LEU A 513 -25.89 1.15 -8.11
N GLN A 514 -24.83 0.44 -7.73
CA GLN A 514 -23.80 -0.01 -8.65
C GLN A 514 -24.36 -0.95 -9.73
N ARG A 515 -25.26 -1.88 -9.37
CA ARG A 515 -25.97 -2.73 -10.33
C ARG A 515 -26.87 -1.90 -11.26
N LYS A 516 -27.64 -0.95 -10.73
CA LYS A 516 -28.47 -0.04 -11.54
C LYS A 516 -27.62 0.78 -12.52
N LEU A 517 -26.48 1.30 -12.07
CA LEU A 517 -25.54 2.05 -12.91
C LEU A 517 -24.99 1.18 -14.04
N LYS A 518 -24.55 -0.05 -13.74
CA LYS A 518 -24.06 -1.00 -14.75
C LYS A 518 -25.13 -1.30 -15.80
N ALA A 519 -26.37 -1.56 -15.38
CA ALA A 519 -27.47 -1.82 -16.31
C ALA A 519 -27.82 -0.60 -17.18
N GLN A 520 -27.75 0.63 -16.63
CA GLN A 520 -27.94 1.85 -17.43
C GLN A 520 -26.80 2.06 -18.44
N LYS A 521 -25.56 1.77 -18.05
CA LYS A 521 -24.40 1.84 -18.94
C LYS A 521 -24.52 0.87 -20.11
N GLU A 522 -24.87 -0.39 -19.86
CA GLU A 522 -25.10 -1.40 -20.91
C GLU A 522 -26.25 -1.00 -21.85
N ARG A 523 -27.34 -0.42 -21.32
CA ARG A 523 -28.43 0.13 -22.15
C ARG A 523 -27.99 1.29 -23.03
N LEU A 524 -27.13 2.17 -22.51
CA LEU A 524 -26.59 3.29 -23.27
C LEU A 524 -25.68 2.79 -24.40
N GLU A 525 -24.76 1.88 -24.10
CA GLU A 525 -23.86 1.26 -25.08
C GLU A 525 -24.64 0.55 -26.20
N SER A 526 -25.72 -0.17 -25.84
CA SER A 526 -26.62 -0.81 -26.82
C SER A 526 -27.33 0.20 -27.73
N ARG A 527 -27.82 1.32 -27.17
CA ARG A 527 -28.44 2.40 -27.96
C ARG A 527 -27.43 3.10 -28.86
N GLU A 528 -26.21 3.31 -28.38
CA GLU A 528 -25.12 3.91 -29.15
C GLU A 528 -24.73 3.01 -30.34
N LEU A 529 -24.66 1.69 -30.13
CA LEU A 529 -24.47 0.73 -31.21
C LEU A 529 -25.60 0.82 -32.25
N HIS A 530 -26.86 0.89 -31.82
CA HIS A 530 -28.00 1.04 -32.73
C HIS A 530 -27.95 2.35 -33.51
N MET A 531 -27.60 3.47 -32.86
CA MET A 531 -27.42 4.76 -33.52
C MET A 531 -26.28 4.73 -34.55
N ASN A 532 -25.18 4.06 -34.26
CA ASN A 532 -24.08 3.90 -35.21
C ASN A 532 -24.48 3.06 -36.43
N LEU A 533 -25.24 1.98 -36.23
CA LEU A 533 -25.79 1.19 -37.34
C LEU A 533 -26.76 1.99 -38.21
N LEU A 534 -27.63 2.80 -37.60
CA LEU A 534 -28.54 3.68 -38.34
C LEU A 534 -27.79 4.74 -39.14
N ARG A 535 -26.76 5.36 -38.54
CA ARG A 535 -25.88 6.32 -39.25
C ARG A 535 -25.21 5.67 -40.46
N GLN A 536 -24.66 4.45 -40.31
CA GLN A 536 -24.09 3.70 -41.44
C GLN A 536 -25.13 3.39 -42.52
N LYS A 537 -26.35 2.99 -42.14
CA LYS A 537 -27.43 2.73 -43.10
C LYS A 537 -27.85 3.99 -43.86
N ILE A 538 -27.87 5.15 -43.20
CA ILE A 538 -28.16 6.43 -43.84
C ILE A 538 -27.09 6.75 -44.88
N ILE A 539 -25.80 6.65 -44.53
CA ILE A 539 -24.69 6.89 -45.47
C ILE A 539 -24.84 5.99 -46.71
N HIS A 540 -25.08 4.70 -46.50
CA HIS A 540 -25.25 3.77 -47.62
C HIS A 540 -26.47 4.09 -48.51
N LEU A 541 -27.59 4.50 -47.92
CA LEU A 541 -28.77 4.93 -48.68
C LEU A 541 -28.51 6.24 -49.44
N GLU A 542 -27.72 7.14 -48.90
CA GLU A 542 -27.31 8.38 -49.58
C GLU A 542 -26.39 8.09 -50.76
N GLU A 543 -25.42 7.18 -50.61
CA GLU A 543 -24.56 6.69 -51.70
C GLU A 543 -25.40 6.04 -52.82
N GLU A 544 -26.31 5.12 -52.47
CA GLU A 544 -27.23 4.51 -53.45
C GLU A 544 -28.06 5.57 -54.18
N ARG A 545 -28.57 6.59 -53.47
CA ARG A 545 -29.34 7.69 -54.06
C ARG A 545 -28.49 8.51 -55.02
N GLN A 546 -27.24 8.82 -54.66
CA GLN A 546 -26.31 9.55 -55.54
C GLN A 546 -26.04 8.76 -56.81
N VAL A 547 -25.77 7.46 -56.72
CA VAL A 547 -25.56 6.57 -57.89
C VAL A 547 -26.80 6.54 -58.77
N ARG A 548 -28.01 6.36 -58.21
CA ARG A 548 -29.26 6.38 -58.99
C ARG A 548 -29.47 7.73 -59.69
N THR A 549 -29.13 8.84 -59.03
CA THR A 549 -29.25 10.19 -59.60
C THR A 549 -28.27 10.37 -60.76
N ALA A 550 -27.02 9.93 -60.62
CA ALA A 550 -26.03 9.97 -61.68
C ALA A 550 -26.45 9.14 -62.91
N LEU A 551 -26.96 7.92 -62.69
CA LEU A 551 -27.48 7.06 -63.76
C LEU A 551 -28.68 7.69 -64.49
N ALA A 552 -29.55 8.41 -63.77
CA ALA A 552 -30.66 9.12 -64.39
C ALA A 552 -30.16 10.25 -65.32
N VAL A 553 -29.15 11.01 -64.89
CA VAL A 553 -28.52 12.05 -65.72
C VAL A 553 -27.87 11.45 -66.97
N GLU A 554 -27.09 10.37 -66.82
CA GLU A 554 -26.46 9.67 -67.96
C GLU A 554 -27.50 9.16 -68.97
N LYS A 555 -28.62 8.61 -68.46
CA LYS A 555 -29.74 8.18 -69.31
C LYS A 555 -30.37 9.35 -70.05
N ASP A 556 -30.56 10.49 -69.41
CA ASP A 556 -31.13 11.69 -70.06
C ASP A 556 -30.18 12.27 -71.11
N GLU A 557 -28.87 12.27 -70.86
CA GLU A 557 -27.85 12.62 -71.84
C GLU A 557 -27.86 11.66 -73.04
N ALA A 558 -27.93 10.35 -72.80
CA ALA A 558 -28.08 9.33 -73.85
C ALA A 558 -29.38 9.53 -74.65
N ASN A 559 -30.49 9.85 -74.00
CA ASN A 559 -31.74 10.16 -74.70
C ASN A 559 -31.63 11.43 -75.56
N LEU A 560 -30.92 12.46 -75.07
CA LEU A 560 -30.65 13.67 -75.84
C LEU A 560 -29.78 13.39 -77.08
N THR A 561 -28.75 12.54 -76.95
CA THR A 561 -27.93 12.14 -78.11
C THR A 561 -28.74 11.33 -79.12
N ILE A 562 -29.57 10.38 -78.66
CA ILE A 562 -30.50 9.63 -79.52
C ILE A 562 -31.44 10.59 -80.28
N ARG A 563 -32.05 11.56 -79.60
CA ARG A 563 -32.92 12.56 -80.25
C ARG A 563 -32.17 13.41 -81.29
N LYS A 564 -30.92 13.78 -81.02
CA LYS A 564 -30.07 14.51 -81.99
C LYS A 564 -29.77 13.66 -83.23
N LEU A 565 -29.42 12.38 -83.02
CA LEU A 565 -29.17 11.43 -84.10
C LEU A 565 -30.43 11.16 -84.92
N GLN A 566 -31.58 10.98 -84.27
CA GLN A 566 -32.88 10.84 -84.95
C GLN A 566 -33.17 12.04 -85.86
N LYS A 567 -33.00 13.29 -85.38
CA LYS A 567 -33.15 14.49 -86.22
C LYS A 567 -32.16 14.58 -87.38
N MET A 568 -30.97 13.97 -87.25
CA MET A 568 -29.99 13.91 -88.34
C MET A 568 -30.41 12.85 -89.37
N VAL A 569 -30.88 11.68 -88.91
CA VAL A 569 -31.44 10.62 -89.76
C VAL A 569 -32.64 11.14 -90.55
N GLU A 570 -33.58 11.84 -89.91
CA GLU A 570 -34.74 12.45 -90.58
C GLU A 570 -34.32 13.43 -91.69
N ARG A 571 -33.31 14.27 -91.43
CA ARG A 571 -32.73 15.18 -92.43
C ARG A 571 -32.11 14.41 -93.60
N LEU A 572 -31.25 13.43 -93.32
CA LEU A 572 -30.64 12.59 -94.34
C LEU A 572 -31.68 11.83 -95.16
N GLN A 573 -32.76 11.33 -94.54
CA GLN A 573 -33.88 10.71 -95.24
C GLN A 573 -34.65 11.68 -96.14
N LYS A 574 -34.80 12.95 -95.72
CA LYS A 574 -35.40 13.99 -96.57
C LYS A 574 -34.53 14.29 -97.78
N ASP A 575 -33.23 14.49 -97.57
CA ASP A 575 -32.27 14.76 -98.65
C ASP A 575 -32.20 13.59 -99.63
N LEU A 576 -32.21 12.35 -99.12
CA LEU A 576 -32.27 11.15 -99.94
C LEU A 576 -33.54 11.11 -100.82
N ARG A 577 -34.71 11.44 -100.25
CA ARG A 577 -35.97 11.50 -101.03
C ARG A 577 -35.92 12.55 -102.13
N VAL A 578 -35.39 13.74 -101.83
CA VAL A 578 -35.20 14.81 -102.83
C VAL A 578 -34.27 14.34 -103.96
N SER A 579 -33.17 13.66 -103.60
CA SER A 579 -32.22 13.14 -104.56
C SER A 579 -32.83 12.01 -105.42
N GLN A 580 -33.61 11.11 -104.81
CA GLN A 580 -34.38 10.09 -105.52
C GLN A 580 -35.40 10.72 -106.49
N GLN A 581 -36.13 11.75 -106.05
CA GLN A 581 -37.09 12.48 -106.88
C GLN A 581 -36.39 13.12 -108.10
N SER A 582 -35.27 13.80 -107.87
CA SER A 582 -34.44 14.35 -108.96
C SER A 582 -33.98 13.26 -109.93
N ASN A 583 -33.57 12.10 -109.42
CA ASN A 583 -33.15 10.98 -110.25
C ASN A 583 -34.33 10.40 -111.07
N THR A 584 -35.54 10.33 -110.51
CA THR A 584 -36.75 9.96 -111.27
C THR A 584 -37.11 10.99 -112.34
N GLU A 585 -36.99 12.28 -112.05
CA GLU A 585 -37.20 13.36 -113.03
C GLU A 585 -36.17 13.30 -114.16
N LEU A 586 -34.90 13.03 -113.84
CA LEU A 586 -33.86 12.83 -114.85
C LEU A 586 -34.13 11.59 -115.70
N LYS A 587 -34.59 10.48 -115.12
CA LYS A 587 -35.01 9.30 -115.88
C LYS A 587 -36.20 9.58 -116.80
N ALA A 588 -37.18 10.37 -116.36
CA ALA A 588 -38.30 10.81 -117.19
C ALA A 588 -37.80 11.66 -118.38
N LYS A 589 -36.97 12.68 -118.11
CA LYS A 589 -36.33 13.50 -119.16
C LYS A 589 -35.51 12.66 -120.14
N LEU A 590 -34.80 11.64 -119.66
CA LEU A 590 -34.05 10.70 -120.50
C LEU A 590 -34.99 9.88 -121.40
N SER A 591 -36.14 9.44 -120.88
CA SER A 591 -37.19 8.75 -121.64
C SER A 591 -37.76 9.66 -122.74
N ASP A 592 -38.10 10.90 -122.41
CA ASP A 592 -38.60 11.89 -123.39
C ASP A 592 -37.57 12.15 -124.49
N THR A 593 -36.28 12.23 -124.11
CA THR A 593 -35.17 12.38 -125.05
C THR A 593 -35.05 11.17 -125.96
N ASN A 594 -35.21 9.95 -125.43
CA ASN A 594 -35.21 8.73 -126.23
C ASN A 594 -36.39 8.69 -127.20
N GLU A 595 -37.58 9.14 -126.79
CA GLU A 595 -38.75 9.23 -127.66
C GLU A 595 -38.54 10.24 -128.81
N LEU A 596 -37.96 11.41 -128.51
CA LEU A 596 -37.57 12.38 -129.53
C LEU A 596 -36.54 11.81 -130.50
N LYS A 597 -35.57 11.03 -129.99
CA LYS A 597 -34.57 10.35 -130.83
C LYS A 597 -35.22 9.32 -131.76
N ILE A 598 -36.20 8.56 -131.29
CA ILE A 598 -36.99 7.62 -132.12
C ILE A 598 -37.74 8.39 -133.22
N LYS A 599 -38.47 9.46 -132.88
CA LYS A 599 -39.17 10.29 -133.87
C LYS A 599 -38.21 10.86 -134.93
N THR A 600 -37.02 11.28 -134.51
CA THR A 600 -35.98 11.78 -135.42
C THR A 600 -35.50 10.69 -136.39
N LEU A 601 -35.30 9.46 -135.91
CA LEU A 601 -34.93 8.31 -136.76
C LEU A 601 -36.04 7.96 -137.75
N GLU A 602 -37.31 7.99 -137.34
CA GLU A 602 -38.46 7.74 -138.21
C GLU A 602 -38.59 8.81 -139.32
N GLN A 603 -38.42 10.09 -138.97
CA GLN A 603 -38.36 11.18 -139.95
C GLN A 603 -37.22 10.96 -140.96
N THR A 604 -36.03 10.58 -140.48
CA THR A 604 -34.87 10.29 -141.33
C THR A 604 -35.16 9.17 -142.33
N LYS A 605 -35.81 8.08 -141.88
CA LYS A 605 -36.22 6.95 -142.73
C LYS A 605 -37.24 7.37 -143.80
N THR A 606 -38.14 8.27 -143.45
CA THR A 606 -39.13 8.82 -144.38
C THR A 606 -38.48 9.65 -145.49
N ILE A 607 -37.50 10.50 -145.12
CA ILE A 607 -36.70 11.28 -146.08
C ILE A 607 -35.93 10.35 -147.04
N GLU A 608 -35.36 9.25 -146.52
CA GLU A 608 -34.63 8.29 -147.35
C GLU A 608 -35.55 7.60 -148.38
N ASN A 609 -36.77 7.25 -147.99
CA ASN A 609 -37.78 6.68 -148.90
C ASN A 609 -38.21 7.69 -149.98
N LEU A 610 -38.43 8.95 -149.62
CA LEU A 610 -38.72 10.02 -150.57
C LEU A 610 -37.57 10.21 -151.56
N ASN A 611 -36.32 10.17 -151.11
CA ASN A 611 -35.14 10.23 -151.99
C ASN A 611 -35.08 9.05 -152.98
N LYS A 612 -35.40 7.84 -152.55
CA LYS A 612 -35.50 6.66 -153.45
C LYS A 612 -36.59 6.83 -154.50
N SER A 613 -37.74 7.41 -154.14
CA SER A 613 -38.83 7.67 -155.09
C SER A 613 -38.46 8.76 -156.11
N ARG A 614 -37.79 9.83 -155.67
CA ARG A 614 -37.26 10.89 -156.53
C ARG A 614 -36.30 10.32 -157.59
N GLY A 615 -35.38 9.44 -157.19
CA GLY A 615 -34.46 8.79 -158.12
C GLY A 615 -35.13 7.90 -159.18
N LYS A 616 -36.33 7.35 -158.91
CA LYS A 616 -37.12 6.61 -159.91
C LYS A 616 -37.80 7.54 -160.92
N LEU A 617 -38.29 8.69 -160.46
CA LEU A 617 -38.86 9.74 -161.31
C LEU A 617 -37.83 10.33 -162.28
N GLU A 618 -36.60 10.56 -161.80
CA GLU A 618 -35.47 11.02 -162.62
C GLU A 618 -35.20 10.08 -163.81
N LYS A 619 -35.20 8.76 -163.57
CA LYS A 619 -35.00 7.73 -164.61
C LYS A 619 -36.14 7.67 -165.63
N MET A 620 -37.38 7.98 -165.22
CA MET A 620 -38.51 8.07 -166.16
C MET A 620 -38.39 9.32 -167.03
N LYS A 621 -37.97 10.45 -166.46
CA LYS A 621 -37.73 11.70 -167.20
C LYS A 621 -36.71 11.49 -168.33
N GLU A 622 -35.57 10.87 -168.03
CA GLU A 622 -34.54 10.56 -169.05
C GLU A 622 -35.06 9.67 -170.20
N LYS A 623 -35.97 8.73 -169.91
CA LYS A 623 -36.58 7.88 -170.95
C LYS A 623 -37.49 8.66 -171.89
N VAL A 624 -38.30 9.58 -171.35
CA VAL A 624 -39.20 10.43 -172.14
C VAL A 624 -38.40 11.43 -172.99
N GLU A 625 -37.31 11.96 -172.45
CA GLU A 625 -36.40 12.87 -173.18
C GLU A 625 -35.77 12.19 -174.41
N LYS A 626 -35.37 10.92 -174.30
CA LYS A 626 -34.85 10.12 -175.43
C LYS A 626 -35.90 9.87 -176.50
N GLN A 627 -37.16 9.64 -176.12
CA GLN A 627 -38.26 9.46 -177.08
C GLN A 627 -38.59 10.77 -177.82
N LEU A 628 -38.53 11.91 -177.13
CA LEU A 628 -38.79 13.22 -177.72
C LEU A 628 -37.76 13.60 -178.80
N ILE A 629 -36.49 13.23 -178.62
CA ILE A 629 -35.42 13.49 -179.61
C ILE A 629 -35.64 12.65 -180.88
N SER A 630 -36.10 11.39 -180.74
CA SER A 630 -36.40 10.49 -181.88
C SER A 630 -37.54 11.01 -182.74
N VAL A 631 -38.62 11.49 -182.13
CA VAL A 631 -39.78 12.04 -182.84
C VAL A 631 -39.43 13.36 -183.55
N LYS A 632 -38.52 14.14 -182.97
CA LYS A 632 -38.04 15.39 -183.57
C LYS A 632 -37.25 15.16 -184.86
N SER A 633 -36.40 14.13 -184.92
CA SER A 633 -35.65 13.79 -186.14
C SER A 633 -36.52 13.24 -187.28
N GLU A 634 -37.63 12.57 -186.99
CA GLU A 634 -38.58 12.10 -188.02
C GLU A 634 -39.40 13.25 -188.63
N LEU A 635 -39.69 14.28 -187.83
CA LEU A 635 -40.41 15.48 -188.28
C LEU A 635 -39.56 16.34 -189.24
N ASP A 636 -38.26 16.45 -189.01
CA ASP A 636 -37.36 17.23 -189.88
C ASP A 636 -37.21 16.60 -191.30
N ILE A 637 -37.31 15.26 -191.41
CA ILE A 637 -37.22 14.55 -192.69
C ILE A 637 -38.51 14.76 -193.52
N THR A 638 -39.68 14.69 -192.87
CA THR A 638 -40.97 14.90 -193.52
C THR A 638 -41.21 16.37 -193.93
N GLU A 639 -40.62 17.33 -193.21
CA GLU A 639 -40.65 18.76 -193.60
C GLU A 639 -39.79 19.05 -194.85
N HIS A 640 -38.70 18.30 -195.07
CA HIS A 640 -37.82 18.51 -196.22
C HIS A 640 -38.47 18.02 -197.54
N GLU A 641 -39.11 16.85 -197.52
CA GLU A 641 -39.81 16.28 -198.68
C GLU A 641 -41.01 17.16 -199.12
N ALA A 642 -41.74 17.72 -198.16
CA ALA A 642 -42.87 18.62 -198.44
C ALA A 642 -42.44 19.97 -199.08
N LYS A 643 -41.19 20.41 -198.89
CA LYS A 643 -40.66 21.65 -199.50
C LYS A 643 -40.27 21.46 -200.97
N GLU A 644 -39.76 20.29 -201.37
CA GLU A 644 -39.40 20.01 -202.77
C GLU A 644 -40.63 19.88 -203.69
N ASP A 645 -41.70 19.25 -203.21
CA ASP A 645 -42.94 19.09 -203.98
C ASP A 645 -43.66 20.44 -204.22
N LYS A 646 -43.53 21.38 -203.28
CA LYS A 646 -44.06 22.75 -203.41
C LYS A 646 -43.32 23.59 -204.46
N GLU A 647 -42.02 23.36 -204.63
CA GLU A 647 -41.18 24.06 -205.61
C GLU A 647 -41.43 23.56 -207.04
N ARG A 648 -41.67 22.26 -207.22
CA ARG A 648 -42.07 21.66 -208.52
C ARG A 648 -43.41 22.19 -209.03
N ALA A 649 -44.40 22.37 -208.15
CA ALA A 649 -45.71 22.92 -208.52
C ALA A 649 -45.65 24.40 -208.93
N ARG A 650 -44.70 25.17 -208.36
CA ARG A 650 -44.53 26.60 -208.64
C ARG A 650 -43.96 26.86 -210.03
N ASN A 651 -43.03 26.03 -210.52
CA ASN A 651 -42.45 26.17 -211.86
C ASN A 651 -43.46 25.84 -213.01
N MET A 652 -44.44 24.98 -212.77
CA MET A 652 -45.50 24.69 -213.75
C MET A 652 -46.49 25.86 -213.94
N LEU A 653 -46.66 26.69 -212.92
CA LEU A 653 -47.61 27.82 -212.91
C LEU A 653 -47.08 29.03 -213.70
N ASP A 654 -45.76 29.25 -213.71
CA ASP A 654 -45.15 30.38 -214.42
C ASP A 654 -45.15 30.23 -215.95
N VAL A 655 -45.10 29.00 -216.48
CA VAL A 655 -45.16 28.76 -217.93
C VAL A 655 -46.57 29.03 -218.49
N VAL A 656 -47.62 28.66 -217.75
CA VAL A 656 -49.02 28.89 -218.17
C VAL A 656 -49.39 30.38 -218.12
N THR A 657 -48.78 31.14 -217.20
CA THR A 657 -49.10 32.55 -216.99
C THR A 657 -48.53 33.46 -218.08
N ASN A 658 -47.46 33.06 -218.77
CA ASN A 658 -46.76 33.96 -219.69
C ASN A 658 -47.30 34.02 -221.12
N GLU A 659 -48.04 33.05 -221.63
CA GLU A 659 -48.51 33.12 -223.04
C GLU A 659 -50.03 33.18 -223.22
N MET A 660 -50.78 33.09 -222.11
CA MET A 660 -52.11 33.71 -222.02
C MET A 660 -52.04 35.25 -222.22
N LYS A 661 -50.85 35.87 -222.04
CA LYS A 661 -50.61 37.29 -222.31
C LYS A 661 -50.49 37.64 -223.79
N THR A 662 -49.96 36.74 -224.64
CA THR A 662 -49.78 37.04 -226.08
C THR A 662 -51.09 36.93 -226.86
N LEU A 663 -52.03 36.07 -226.43
CA LEU A 663 -53.39 36.00 -226.98
C LEU A 663 -54.27 37.21 -226.65
N LYS A 664 -53.92 37.99 -225.63
CA LYS A 664 -54.72 39.15 -225.19
C LYS A 664 -54.42 40.43 -225.98
N SER A 665 -53.21 40.59 -226.53
CA SER A 665 -52.80 41.86 -227.15
C SER A 665 -53.30 42.06 -228.58
N THR A 666 -53.56 41.02 -229.36
CA THR A 666 -54.01 41.18 -230.76
C THR A 666 -55.54 41.26 -230.90
N LEU A 667 -56.28 41.00 -229.81
CA LEU A 667 -57.73 41.15 -229.73
C LEU A 667 -58.18 42.60 -229.43
N GLU A 668 -57.30 43.46 -228.92
CA GLU A 668 -57.64 44.86 -228.58
C GLU A 668 -57.51 45.87 -229.74
N GLU A 669 -56.91 45.49 -230.88
CA GLU A 669 -56.80 46.40 -232.04
C GLU A 669 -57.87 46.24 -233.11
N THR A 670 -58.70 45.19 -233.04
CA THR A 670 -59.90 45.07 -233.89
C THR A 670 -61.00 46.08 -233.53
N THR A 671 -61.01 46.67 -232.33
CA THR A 671 -62.20 47.39 -231.83
C THR A 671 -62.10 48.91 -231.84
N LYS A 672 -60.94 49.51 -232.16
CA LYS A 672 -60.77 50.98 -232.14
C LYS A 672 -60.92 51.73 -233.47
N ARG A 673 -61.01 51.07 -234.64
CA ARG A 673 -61.26 51.78 -235.93
C ARG A 673 -62.59 51.46 -236.61
N GLU A 674 -63.52 50.83 -235.90
CA GLU A 674 -64.90 50.61 -236.36
C GLU A 674 -65.88 51.71 -235.87
N LYS A 675 -65.47 52.69 -235.03
CA LYS A 675 -66.45 53.56 -234.33
C LYS A 675 -66.24 55.10 -234.30
N GLN A 676 -65.39 55.71 -235.14
CA GLN A 676 -65.21 57.18 -235.06
C GLN A 676 -65.62 58.08 -236.24
N VAL A 677 -66.04 57.62 -237.44
CA VAL A 677 -66.55 58.58 -238.48
C VAL A 677 -67.69 58.05 -239.36
N TYR A 678 -68.78 57.59 -238.74
CA TYR A 678 -70.14 57.69 -239.31
C TYR A 678 -70.86 58.98 -238.81
N MET A 679 -70.12 59.92 -238.20
CA MET A 679 -70.64 61.20 -237.72
C MET A 679 -70.21 62.34 -238.67
N HIS A 680 -71.13 62.67 -239.60
CA HIS A 680 -71.23 63.86 -240.46
C HIS A 680 -70.67 63.83 -241.89
N LEU A 681 -71.50 63.32 -242.81
CA LEU A 681 -71.85 64.05 -244.03
C LEU A 681 -73.17 64.82 -243.77
N LEU A 682 -73.33 66.01 -244.37
CA LEU A 682 -74.22 67.16 -244.07
C LEU A 682 -73.79 68.02 -242.88
N VAL A 683 -73.25 69.22 -243.03
CA VAL A 683 -73.17 70.19 -244.16
C VAL A 683 -71.93 69.95 -245.03
N MET A 684 -71.93 69.74 -246.35
CA MET A 684 -72.91 69.62 -247.43
C MET A 684 -72.71 68.28 -248.12
#